data_AF-A0A2M6Y0C8-F1
#
_entry.id   AF-A0A2M6Y0C8-F1
#
_cell.length_a   1.000
_cell.length_b   1.000
_cell.length_c   1.000
_cell.angle_alpha   90.00
_cell.angle_beta   90.00
_cell.angle_gamma   90.00
#
_symmetry.space_group_name_H-M   'P 1'
#
loop_
_entity.id
_entity.type
_entity.pdbx_description
1 polymer ?
#
loop_
_entity_poly.entity_id
_entity_poly.type
_entity_poly.pdbx_seq_one_letter_code
_entity_poly.pdbx_strand_id
1 'polypeptide(L)'
;MWAKNAIKKELLKEPVPGADYDYDFINYSEGLNHLAVHKGCDVYIPDFPVDAFAARLKLIRIPDKSSAVLLNKFTRDLFDFRIRITENSSAVAFKRKQIFNEAFNYVSKITDYKEVSALKIANCVLSLIRLFLEVSLFAVKEESTQKVKFETAQAAILDAFAGARFHSAKKNILKLMTSDVKYDMSEIAEKKEEILAFDEAHNNDLTSRGRIGYTDEMLILAAETVSFLVRGYDDLRELPFDEKHRNAFSGIVSAIARELTDLFSDLKKKVAESSGIIGDADGKLNEALREIDEAVKVINGLRDYRHPAKKKGGGFPVTVMLIEEATGRAVGGIDVAFERWKGKGKILDEAGCEIGEKRASVATDEYGVASALYMPSADDENFQINVTYDGLHVMLFPGKAADETSSSAGGDYLPAEDEGEKEEFDKTSGDTAGLAQKLSLTLIERMFRFLKENDVNVVSINDHHPYTPEVFELLMRLKSEGIIGNVQVYAKPRGIDESDSEKKCGADLIYEERIKGKRWDNGGLQFLKDMAHVQDLHLPKKCWPRSVDEKARALAIELSKLIGSSFNKIEMTSRLAEISSKKDLENIMTTSGWDKKVKEYEDGLAVVLPRTETNMLYLSLLKAPPAGDYSKNLLFTDKIKKIFMTPKRPEKKKLFLKKLYTNNPENHIKIMAVLSPFINAKKGETKINVASAINYLLYDRKYCADYFFYCYGSQIMTTRKPNAGDETINLSTLMQHIGTKADGGHKGAATCQPSSNPGFPKKRLLKVGDKNIIEFLYYIAGKIKEYYPSLELDGVCPVQAAGYAENYERALDKIKYGVVFYTFTKSVTEEIIKAALVKAPRISKNDGEDKPGITQIIERVARNYKPDYIFFLQGGMSGMVLYNFLDDRERLDLPDMARRIGWDEDGGSSRIAIATPKRNRRIPRDMRWLRDADFPELSRRLASFINETPGGWKITKISPPPADISDRLTS
;
A
#
# COMPACT_ATOMS: atom_id res chain seq x y z
N MET A 1 -13.75 -1.14 32.85
CA MET A 1 -14.39 -1.35 34.18
C MET A 1 -13.45 -1.85 35.25
N TRP A 2 -12.83 -3.03 35.08
CA TRP A 2 -11.93 -3.61 36.10
C TRP A 2 -10.86 -2.61 36.57
N ALA A 3 -10.09 -2.01 35.64
CA ALA A 3 -9.06 -1.02 35.95
C ALA A 3 -9.61 0.15 36.78
N LYS A 4 -10.67 0.83 36.30
CA LYS A 4 -11.36 1.90 37.04
C LYS A 4 -11.75 1.49 38.47
N ASN A 5 -12.35 0.31 38.64
CA ASN A 5 -12.80 -0.15 39.96
C ASN A 5 -11.65 -0.61 40.88
N ALA A 6 -10.53 -1.03 40.32
CA ALA A 6 -9.31 -1.33 41.06
C ALA A 6 -8.66 -0.04 41.55
N ILE A 7 -8.45 0.93 40.65
CA ILE A 7 -7.89 2.26 40.94
C ILE A 7 -8.75 3.01 41.96
N LYS A 8 -10.10 2.94 41.82
CA LYS A 8 -11.02 3.54 42.79
C LYS A 8 -10.78 3.04 44.22
N LYS A 9 -10.47 1.75 44.36
CA LYS A 9 -10.21 1.13 45.66
C LYS A 9 -8.86 1.59 46.23
N GLU A 10 -7.87 1.75 45.38
CA GLU A 10 -6.53 2.18 45.75
C GLU A 10 -6.50 3.67 46.12
N LEU A 11 -7.10 4.53 45.30
CA LEU A 11 -7.12 5.98 45.51
C LEU A 11 -8.20 6.44 46.51
N LEU A 12 -9.11 5.56 46.91
CA LEU A 12 -10.27 5.87 47.77
C LEU A 12 -11.15 7.02 47.25
N LYS A 13 -11.09 7.30 45.95
CA LYS A 13 -11.89 8.32 45.23
C LYS A 13 -12.30 7.79 43.86
N GLU A 14 -13.28 8.45 43.23
CA GLU A 14 -13.57 8.17 41.83
C GLU A 14 -12.35 8.48 40.95
N PRO A 15 -11.89 7.53 40.12
CA PRO A 15 -10.77 7.76 39.21
C PRO A 15 -11.21 8.70 38.09
N VAL A 16 -10.31 9.62 37.74
CA VAL A 16 -10.48 10.63 36.70
C VAL A 16 -9.71 10.20 35.45
N PRO A 17 -10.37 10.03 34.29
CA PRO A 17 -9.69 9.77 33.02
C PRO A 17 -8.70 10.87 32.66
N GLY A 18 -7.52 10.50 32.13
CA GLY A 18 -6.42 11.42 31.80
C GLY A 18 -5.64 11.93 33.01
N ALA A 19 -5.99 11.51 34.22
CA ALA A 19 -5.24 11.83 35.44
C ALA A 19 -4.88 10.57 36.24
N ASP A 20 -5.85 9.69 36.51
CA ASP A 20 -5.66 8.44 37.24
C ASP A 20 -5.55 7.21 36.31
N TYR A 21 -6.07 7.29 35.08
CA TYR A 21 -5.96 6.24 34.06
C TYR A 21 -6.24 6.80 32.65
N ASP A 22 -5.76 6.13 31.61
CA ASP A 22 -6.10 6.44 30.22
C ASP A 22 -6.15 5.18 29.34
N TYR A 23 -6.59 5.32 28.08
CA TYR A 23 -6.64 4.26 27.09
C TYR A 23 -5.74 4.60 25.90
N ASP A 24 -4.94 3.65 25.44
CA ASP A 24 -4.15 3.76 24.21
C ASP A 24 -4.41 2.56 23.29
N PHE A 25 -4.18 2.72 21.99
CA PHE A 25 -4.44 1.71 20.97
C PHE A 25 -3.17 1.44 20.15
N ILE A 26 -2.54 0.31 20.42
CA ILE A 26 -1.34 -0.16 19.71
C ILE A 26 -1.70 -0.57 18.28
N ASN A 27 -0.93 -0.09 17.30
CA ASN A 27 -1.02 -0.52 15.91
C ASN A 27 0.13 -1.48 15.55
N TYR A 28 -0.16 -2.50 14.77
CA TYR A 28 0.76 -3.52 14.25
C TYR A 28 2.02 -2.99 13.57
N SER A 29 2.01 -1.75 13.07
CA SER A 29 3.17 -1.14 12.40
C SER A 29 4.09 -0.35 13.33
N GLU A 30 3.59 0.15 14.44
CA GLU A 30 4.28 1.10 15.33
C GLU A 30 5.02 0.40 16.48
N GLY A 31 4.62 -0.83 16.81
CA GLY A 31 5.11 -1.57 17.98
C GLY A 31 4.86 -0.79 19.28
N LEU A 32 5.73 -0.93 20.28
CA LEU A 32 5.48 -0.44 21.64
C LEU A 32 6.09 0.93 22.00
N ASN A 33 6.96 1.51 21.17
CA ASN A 33 7.75 2.70 21.54
C ASN A 33 6.87 3.94 21.82
N HIS A 34 5.72 4.04 21.17
CA HIS A 34 4.79 5.14 21.37
C HIS A 34 4.21 5.21 22.79
N LEU A 35 4.23 4.11 23.54
CA LEU A 35 3.72 4.07 24.92
C LEU A 35 4.58 4.88 25.89
N ALA A 36 5.77 5.34 25.49
CA ALA A 36 6.61 6.23 26.28
C ALA A 36 5.95 7.60 26.58
N VAL A 37 4.87 7.96 25.87
CA VAL A 37 4.05 9.13 26.23
C VAL A 37 3.38 8.97 27.61
N HIS A 38 3.27 7.75 28.13
CA HIS A 38 2.67 7.41 29.43
C HIS A 38 3.72 7.27 30.54
N LYS A 39 4.73 8.13 30.54
CA LYS A 39 5.78 8.15 31.57
C LYS A 39 5.17 8.21 32.97
N GLY A 40 5.63 7.33 33.87
CA GLY A 40 5.14 7.19 35.24
C GLY A 40 3.91 6.28 35.38
N CYS A 41 3.45 5.64 34.31
CA CYS A 41 2.25 4.81 34.32
C CYS A 41 2.55 3.30 34.28
N ASP A 42 1.64 2.54 34.89
CA ASP A 42 1.52 1.10 34.67
C ASP A 42 0.71 0.82 33.39
N VAL A 43 1.26 0.01 32.49
CA VAL A 43 0.66 -0.33 31.21
C VAL A 43 0.23 -1.79 31.19
N TYR A 44 -1.04 -2.00 30.84
CA TYR A 44 -1.64 -3.31 30.61
C TYR A 44 -1.89 -3.51 29.13
N ILE A 45 -1.41 -4.61 28.55
CA ILE A 45 -1.56 -4.92 27.12
C ILE A 45 -2.45 -6.15 26.96
N PRO A 46 -3.76 -5.97 26.78
CA PRO A 46 -4.68 -7.05 26.41
C PRO A 46 -4.78 -7.22 24.90
N ASP A 47 -4.87 -8.47 24.47
CA ASP A 47 -5.33 -8.88 23.15
C ASP A 47 -4.52 -8.27 21.98
N PHE A 48 -3.20 -8.29 22.12
CA PHE A 48 -2.29 -7.81 21.09
C PHE A 48 -1.30 -8.92 20.73
N PRO A 49 -1.19 -9.31 19.43
CA PRO A 49 -0.29 -10.37 19.00
C PRO A 49 1.15 -10.13 19.44
N VAL A 50 1.71 -11.03 20.24
CA VAL A 50 3.06 -10.87 20.77
C VAL A 50 4.15 -10.74 19.70
N ASP A 51 3.93 -11.38 18.55
CA ASP A 51 4.83 -11.30 17.40
C ASP A 51 4.79 -9.93 16.68
N ALA A 52 3.78 -9.10 16.97
CA ALA A 52 3.62 -7.77 16.41
C ALA A 52 4.19 -6.65 17.31
N PHE A 53 4.88 -7.00 18.40
CA PHE A 53 5.51 -6.01 19.27
C PHE A 53 6.67 -5.28 18.61
N ALA A 54 7.38 -5.93 17.68
CA ALA A 54 8.43 -5.29 16.91
C ALA A 54 7.85 -4.23 15.97
N ALA A 55 8.45 -3.03 15.97
CA ALA A 55 8.15 -2.05 14.93
C ALA A 55 8.56 -2.58 13.56
N ARG A 56 7.75 -2.28 12.54
CA ARG A 56 8.13 -2.59 11.16
C ARG A 56 9.26 -1.68 10.73
N LEU A 57 10.26 -2.22 10.04
CA LEU A 57 11.40 -1.46 9.56
C LEU A 57 11.36 -1.26 8.05
N LYS A 58 11.96 -0.15 7.59
CA LYS A 58 12.09 0.20 6.17
C LYS A 58 13.51 0.67 5.91
N LEU A 59 14.12 0.18 4.84
CA LEU A 59 15.33 0.79 4.28
C LEU A 59 14.95 1.93 3.36
N ILE A 60 15.62 3.08 3.53
CA ILE A 60 15.56 4.20 2.58
C ILE A 60 16.96 4.52 2.05
N ARG A 61 17.03 4.90 0.78
CA ARG A 61 18.28 5.34 0.16
C ARG A 61 18.56 6.79 0.55
N ILE A 62 19.74 7.04 1.11
CA ILE A 62 20.20 8.39 1.49
C ILE A 62 21.39 8.78 0.61
N PRO A 63 21.21 9.71 -0.35
CA PRO A 63 22.31 10.13 -1.22
C PRO A 63 23.30 11.07 -0.52
N ASP A 64 22.88 11.76 0.54
CA ASP A 64 23.68 12.72 1.31
C ASP A 64 23.47 12.46 2.80
N LYS A 65 24.54 12.19 3.56
CA LYS A 65 24.46 11.94 5.01
C LYS A 65 23.81 13.10 5.77
N SER A 66 23.92 14.33 5.27
CA SER A 66 23.26 15.51 5.84
C SER A 66 21.72 15.35 5.86
N SER A 67 21.16 14.62 4.89
CA SER A 67 19.73 14.30 4.86
C SER A 67 19.32 13.38 6.01
N ALA A 68 20.17 12.40 6.38
CA ALA A 68 19.89 11.53 7.53
C ALA A 68 19.85 12.30 8.86
N VAL A 69 20.76 13.28 9.04
CA VAL A 69 20.76 14.16 10.22
C VAL A 69 19.45 14.97 10.30
N LEU A 70 18.99 15.53 9.18
CA LEU A 70 17.76 16.31 9.12
C LEU A 70 16.50 15.45 9.31
N LEU A 71 16.47 14.22 8.79
CA LEU A 71 15.39 13.26 9.02
C LEU A 71 15.30 12.84 10.49
N ASN A 72 16.45 12.58 11.11
CA ASN A 72 16.51 12.28 12.55
C ASN A 72 16.06 13.45 13.41
N LYS A 73 16.52 14.67 13.08
CA LYS A 73 16.02 15.89 13.73
C LYS A 73 14.49 16.00 13.59
N PHE A 74 13.97 15.82 12.38
CA PHE A 74 12.54 15.94 12.11
C PHE A 74 11.71 14.93 12.92
N THR A 75 12.10 13.66 12.92
CA THR A 75 11.35 12.58 13.58
C THR A 75 11.45 12.65 15.10
N ARG A 76 12.63 12.99 15.65
CA ARG A 76 12.80 13.27 17.08
C ARG A 76 11.97 14.46 17.53
N ASP A 77 12.07 15.60 16.84
CA ASP A 77 11.36 16.80 17.22
C ASP A 77 9.83 16.61 17.12
N LEU A 78 9.36 15.81 16.16
CA LEU A 78 7.95 15.43 16.07
C LEU A 78 7.50 14.51 17.23
N PHE A 79 8.33 13.56 17.63
CA PHE A 79 8.05 12.69 18.77
C PHE A 79 8.00 13.48 20.08
N ASP A 80 8.98 14.35 20.31
CA ASP A 80 9.00 15.27 21.46
C ASP A 80 7.75 16.18 21.46
N PHE A 81 7.33 16.62 20.27
CA PHE A 81 6.13 17.41 20.12
C PHE A 81 4.86 16.61 20.45
N ARG A 82 4.79 15.33 20.08
CA ARG A 82 3.68 14.42 20.46
C ARG A 82 3.57 14.27 21.97
N ILE A 83 4.69 14.07 22.67
CA ILE A 83 4.71 13.99 24.14
C ILE A 83 4.12 15.27 24.73
N ARG A 84 4.65 16.44 24.32
CA ARG A 84 4.19 17.74 24.84
C ARG A 84 2.71 18.01 24.60
N ILE A 85 2.20 17.69 23.42
CA ILE A 85 0.76 17.90 23.11
C ILE A 85 -0.12 16.95 23.92
N THR A 86 0.36 15.75 24.21
CA THR A 86 -0.36 14.79 25.06
C THR A 86 -0.42 15.30 26.50
N GLU A 87 0.71 15.74 27.05
CA GLU A 87 0.81 16.35 28.39
C GLU A 87 -0.06 17.61 28.54
N ASN A 88 -0.23 18.38 27.46
CA ASN A 88 -0.98 19.64 27.45
C ASN A 88 -2.33 19.52 26.74
N SER A 89 -2.85 18.31 26.59
CA SER A 89 -4.00 18.06 25.72
C SER A 89 -5.23 18.89 26.12
N SER A 90 -5.50 19.13 27.40
CA SER A 90 -6.62 19.95 27.86
C SER A 90 -6.44 21.46 27.60
N ALA A 91 -5.21 21.94 27.45
CA ALA A 91 -4.89 23.36 27.28
C ALA A 91 -4.90 23.83 25.81
N VAL A 92 -4.84 22.89 24.84
CA VAL A 92 -4.79 23.22 23.40
C VAL A 92 -6.15 23.08 22.75
N ALA A 93 -6.60 24.13 22.05
CA ALA A 93 -7.87 24.12 21.32
C ALA A 93 -7.91 23.04 20.20
N PHE A 94 -9.08 22.42 20.01
CA PHE A 94 -9.27 21.30 19.06
C PHE A 94 -8.80 21.61 17.63
N LYS A 95 -9.16 22.76 17.06
CA LYS A 95 -8.74 23.18 15.71
C LYS A 95 -7.22 23.21 15.54
N ARG A 96 -6.49 23.52 16.61
CA ARG A 96 -5.03 23.60 16.61
C ARG A 96 -4.39 22.22 16.75
N LYS A 97 -4.99 21.33 17.56
CA LYS A 97 -4.63 19.90 17.59
C LYS A 97 -4.81 19.23 16.23
N GLN A 98 -5.81 19.64 15.45
CA GLN A 98 -6.04 19.07 14.12
C GLN A 98 -4.83 19.29 13.19
N ILE A 99 -4.25 20.51 13.18
CA ILE A 99 -3.03 20.81 12.41
C ILE A 99 -1.86 19.91 12.83
N PHE A 100 -1.71 19.64 14.13
CA PHE A 100 -0.72 18.70 14.65
C PHE A 100 -0.98 17.26 14.20
N ASN A 101 -2.21 16.76 14.38
CA ASN A 101 -2.58 15.40 13.99
C ASN A 101 -2.34 15.16 12.50
N GLU A 102 -2.62 16.18 11.67
CA GLU A 102 -2.32 16.14 10.24
C GLU A 102 -0.82 16.05 9.96
N ALA A 103 0.03 16.83 10.64
CA ALA A 103 1.49 16.72 10.49
C ALA A 103 2.02 15.31 10.84
N PHE A 104 1.49 14.69 11.91
CA PHE A 104 1.85 13.33 12.31
C PHE A 104 1.46 12.28 11.27
N ASN A 105 0.31 12.46 10.60
CA ASN A 105 -0.16 11.55 9.55
C ASN A 105 0.74 11.53 8.29
N TYR A 106 1.66 12.49 8.13
CA TYR A 106 2.52 12.59 6.94
C TYR A 106 3.99 12.32 7.19
N VAL A 107 4.37 11.79 8.35
CA VAL A 107 5.75 11.33 8.64
C VAL A 107 6.30 10.46 7.54
N SER A 108 5.53 9.44 7.13
CA SER A 108 5.94 8.51 6.07
C SER A 108 6.23 9.23 4.74
N LYS A 109 5.48 10.29 4.41
CA LYS A 109 5.75 11.11 3.21
C LYS A 109 7.03 11.92 3.35
N ILE A 110 7.31 12.47 4.53
CA ILE A 110 8.52 13.27 4.77
C ILE A 110 9.78 12.39 4.68
N THR A 111 9.71 11.17 5.20
CA THR A 111 10.82 10.19 5.11
C THR A 111 11.14 9.74 3.69
N ASP A 112 10.26 10.00 2.71
CA ASP A 112 10.53 9.71 1.29
C ASP A 112 11.35 10.82 0.59
N TYR A 113 11.50 12.02 1.18
CA TYR A 113 12.35 13.08 0.63
C TYR A 113 13.83 12.77 0.84
N LYS A 114 14.65 13.15 -0.14
CA LYS A 114 16.09 12.90 -0.14
C LYS A 114 16.90 14.19 -0.18
N GLU A 115 16.26 15.27 -0.61
CA GLU A 115 16.85 16.58 -0.83
C GLU A 115 17.01 17.32 0.50
N VAL A 116 18.25 17.69 0.83
CA VAL A 116 18.60 18.44 2.05
C VAL A 116 17.71 19.68 2.20
N SER A 117 17.48 20.44 1.13
CA SER A 117 16.66 21.65 1.16
C SER A 117 15.18 21.38 1.49
N ALA A 118 14.61 20.29 0.97
CA ALA A 118 13.22 19.91 1.29
C ALA A 118 13.09 19.51 2.76
N LEU A 119 14.07 18.76 3.28
CA LEU A 119 14.11 18.36 4.69
C LEU A 119 14.37 19.53 5.65
N LYS A 120 15.18 20.52 5.25
CA LYS A 120 15.37 21.77 6.00
C LYS A 120 14.05 22.54 6.12
N ILE A 121 13.35 22.73 5.00
CA ILE A 121 12.04 23.38 5.00
C ILE A 121 11.02 22.61 5.85
N ALA A 122 11.00 21.28 5.76
CA ALA A 122 10.13 20.45 6.59
C ALA A 122 10.42 20.65 8.09
N ASN A 123 11.69 20.71 8.49
CA ASN A 123 12.11 21.01 9.85
C ASN A 123 11.66 22.41 10.30
N CYS A 124 11.86 23.45 9.48
CA CYS A 124 11.42 24.81 9.80
C CYS A 124 9.90 24.87 9.99
N VAL A 125 9.13 24.26 9.08
CA VAL A 125 7.66 24.25 9.20
C VAL A 125 7.20 23.46 10.43
N LEU A 126 7.83 22.31 10.74
CA LEU A 126 7.51 21.57 11.96
C LEU A 126 7.81 22.39 13.22
N SER A 127 8.97 23.06 13.27
CA SER A 127 9.32 23.98 14.36
C SER A 127 8.28 25.10 14.51
N LEU A 128 7.82 25.68 13.40
CA LEU A 128 6.78 26.72 13.42
C LEU A 128 5.45 26.18 13.95
N ILE A 129 5.01 25.00 13.51
CA ILE A 129 3.79 24.37 14.04
C ILE A 129 3.92 24.18 15.55
N ARG A 130 5.08 23.68 16.04
CA ARG A 130 5.36 23.54 17.47
C ARG A 130 5.28 24.86 18.20
N LEU A 131 6.00 25.87 17.74
CA LEU A 131 6.10 27.16 18.40
C LEU A 131 4.73 27.85 18.48
N PHE A 132 3.92 27.81 17.42
CA PHE A 132 2.59 28.40 17.45
C PHE A 132 1.61 27.62 18.34
N LEU A 133 1.75 26.29 18.43
CA LEU A 133 0.99 25.51 19.41
C LEU A 133 1.42 25.83 20.85
N GLU A 134 2.71 25.97 21.12
CA GLU A 134 3.21 26.36 22.44
C GLU A 134 2.77 27.78 22.82
N VAL A 135 2.77 28.73 21.86
CA VAL A 135 2.22 30.08 22.08
C VAL A 135 0.76 30.00 22.55
N SER A 136 -0.02 29.02 22.05
CA SER A 136 -1.41 28.79 22.47
C SER A 136 -1.56 28.51 23.97
N LEU A 137 -0.53 27.95 24.61
CA LEU A 137 -0.55 27.61 26.04
C LEU A 137 -0.49 28.84 26.95
N PHE A 138 -0.03 29.98 26.41
CA PHE A 138 0.02 31.26 27.14
C PHE A 138 -1.30 32.05 27.03
N ALA A 139 -2.38 31.44 26.52
CA ALA A 139 -3.67 32.09 26.41
C ALA A 139 -4.17 32.58 27.78
N VAL A 140 -4.60 33.84 27.83
CA VAL A 140 -5.12 34.48 29.06
C VAL A 140 -6.43 33.80 29.47
N LYS A 141 -6.50 33.31 30.71
CA LYS A 141 -7.66 32.58 31.24
C LYS A 141 -8.90 33.48 31.44
N GLU A 142 -8.71 34.78 31.63
CA GLU A 142 -9.77 35.77 31.87
C GLU A 142 -10.20 36.50 30.60
N GLU A 143 -11.48 36.86 30.49
CA GLU A 143 -12.03 37.69 29.40
C GLU A 143 -11.46 39.11 29.48
N SER A 144 -10.42 39.38 28.70
CA SER A 144 -9.74 40.68 28.64
C SER A 144 -9.57 41.17 27.19
N THR A 145 -9.38 42.48 27.00
CA THR A 145 -9.01 43.07 25.71
C THR A 145 -7.71 42.46 25.15
N GLN A 146 -6.81 42.02 26.02
CA GLN A 146 -5.58 41.32 25.63
C GLN A 146 -5.88 39.91 25.07
N LYS A 147 -6.84 39.18 25.65
CA LYS A 147 -7.29 37.88 25.13
C LYS A 147 -7.84 38.01 23.71
N VAL A 148 -8.70 38.98 23.44
CA VAL A 148 -9.27 39.22 22.09
C VAL A 148 -8.18 39.57 21.07
N LYS A 149 -7.23 40.44 21.45
CA LYS A 149 -6.07 40.78 20.60
C LYS A 149 -5.21 39.55 20.30
N PHE A 150 -4.95 38.73 21.31
CA PHE A 150 -4.17 37.50 21.17
C PHE A 150 -4.87 36.47 20.28
N GLU A 151 -6.17 36.23 20.48
CA GLU A 151 -6.94 35.31 19.64
C GLU A 151 -7.01 35.79 18.18
N THR A 152 -7.14 37.10 17.95
CA THR A 152 -7.11 37.71 16.61
C THR A 152 -5.74 37.51 15.94
N ALA A 153 -4.66 37.77 16.66
CA ALA A 153 -3.29 37.58 16.20
C ALA A 153 -3.01 36.11 15.84
N GLN A 154 -3.46 35.19 16.69
CA GLN A 154 -3.37 33.76 16.44
C GLN A 154 -4.20 33.31 15.23
N ALA A 155 -5.40 33.85 15.05
CA ALA A 155 -6.22 33.59 13.86
C ALA A 155 -5.55 34.07 12.57
N ALA A 156 -4.87 35.22 12.61
CA ALA A 156 -4.10 35.74 11.48
C ALA A 156 -2.92 34.81 11.11
N ILE A 157 -2.19 34.31 12.10
CA ILE A 157 -1.12 33.30 11.90
C ILE A 157 -1.70 32.02 11.28
N LEU A 158 -2.82 31.52 11.80
CA LEU A 158 -3.50 30.32 11.29
C LEU A 158 -3.95 30.46 9.83
N ASP A 159 -4.29 31.68 9.38
CA ASP A 159 -4.67 31.93 7.99
C ASP A 159 -3.55 31.59 6.97
N ALA A 160 -2.28 31.72 7.39
CA ALA A 160 -1.13 31.34 6.56
C ALA A 160 -0.86 29.82 6.56
N PHE A 161 -1.36 29.07 7.54
CA PHE A 161 -1.19 27.61 7.62
C PHE A 161 -2.33 26.82 6.99
N ALA A 162 -3.56 27.29 7.15
CA ALA A 162 -4.76 26.55 6.76
C ALA A 162 -5.93 27.46 6.32
N GLY A 163 -5.71 28.77 6.15
CA GLY A 163 -6.75 29.72 5.76
C GLY A 163 -6.74 30.12 4.29
N ALA A 164 -7.35 31.26 4.00
CA ALA A 164 -7.54 31.78 2.65
C ALA A 164 -6.21 32.10 1.98
N ARG A 165 -5.23 32.64 2.73
CA ARG A 165 -3.90 32.93 2.20
C ARG A 165 -3.17 31.66 1.78
N PHE A 166 -3.18 30.62 2.63
CA PHE A 166 -2.63 29.30 2.30
C PHE A 166 -3.27 28.72 1.03
N HIS A 167 -4.61 28.68 0.96
CA HIS A 167 -5.31 28.11 -0.18
C HIS A 167 -5.06 28.88 -1.49
N SER A 168 -4.89 30.21 -1.41
CA SER A 168 -4.54 31.04 -2.56
C SER A 168 -3.15 30.69 -3.10
N ALA A 169 -2.13 30.66 -2.23
CA ALA A 169 -0.76 30.29 -2.61
C ALA A 169 -0.70 28.87 -3.21
N LYS A 170 -1.36 27.91 -2.55
CA LYS A 170 -1.48 26.54 -3.05
C LYS A 170 -2.12 26.49 -4.45
N LYS A 171 -3.22 27.21 -4.67
CA LYS A 171 -3.91 27.27 -5.97
C LYS A 171 -2.99 27.81 -7.07
N ASN A 172 -2.22 28.86 -6.76
CA ASN A 172 -1.25 29.46 -7.70
C ASN A 172 -0.13 28.48 -8.04
N ILE A 173 0.48 27.85 -7.02
CA ILE A 173 1.53 26.84 -7.20
C ILE A 173 1.03 25.68 -8.06
N LEU A 174 -0.15 25.12 -7.76
CA LEU A 174 -0.74 24.01 -8.53
C LEU A 174 -1.02 24.40 -9.99
N LYS A 175 -1.45 25.65 -10.24
CA LYS A 175 -1.66 26.17 -11.60
C LYS A 175 -0.34 26.22 -12.37
N LEU A 176 0.73 26.71 -11.75
CA LEU A 176 2.06 26.80 -12.36
C LEU A 176 2.68 25.41 -12.63
N MET A 177 2.46 24.44 -11.73
CA MET A 177 2.87 23.03 -11.91
C MET A 177 2.09 22.28 -13.00
N THR A 178 1.09 22.89 -13.64
CA THR A 178 0.34 22.28 -14.76
C THR A 178 1.05 22.45 -16.11
N SER A 179 2.31 22.90 -16.11
CA SER A 179 3.06 23.15 -17.33
C SER A 179 3.36 21.87 -18.11
N ASP A 180 3.11 21.92 -19.42
CA ASP A 180 3.46 20.86 -20.37
C ASP A 180 4.86 21.05 -20.98
N VAL A 181 5.67 22.02 -20.51
CA VAL A 181 6.97 22.35 -21.14
C VAL A 181 7.92 21.14 -21.23
N LYS A 182 8.06 20.35 -20.16
CA LYS A 182 8.90 19.13 -20.19
C LYS A 182 8.30 18.06 -21.11
N TYR A 183 6.97 17.98 -21.17
CA TYR A 183 6.28 17.06 -22.07
C TYR A 183 6.48 17.48 -23.53
N ASP A 184 6.36 18.77 -23.86
CA ASP A 184 6.65 19.29 -25.19
C ASP A 184 8.11 19.03 -25.59
N MET A 185 9.06 19.15 -24.64
CA MET A 185 10.46 18.77 -24.88
C MET A 185 10.64 17.27 -25.20
N SER A 186 9.95 16.39 -24.49
CA SER A 186 9.99 14.94 -24.76
C SER A 186 9.49 14.59 -26.18
N GLU A 187 8.60 15.42 -26.73
CA GLU A 187 8.03 15.24 -28.08
C GLU A 187 8.98 15.68 -29.19
N ILE A 188 9.87 16.65 -28.93
CA ILE A 188 10.81 17.18 -29.93
C ILE A 188 12.24 16.62 -29.81
N ALA A 189 12.63 16.10 -28.64
CA ALA A 189 13.95 15.50 -28.44
C ALA A 189 14.20 14.37 -29.44
N GLU A 190 15.41 14.22 -30.00
CA GLU A 190 15.66 13.18 -31.01
C GLU A 190 16.16 11.87 -30.39
N LYS A 191 16.95 11.97 -29.32
CA LYS A 191 17.61 10.82 -28.70
C LYS A 191 16.69 10.13 -27.68
N LYS A 192 16.72 8.80 -27.67
CA LYS A 192 15.93 7.96 -26.76
C LYS A 192 16.14 8.33 -25.30
N GLU A 193 17.39 8.55 -24.90
CA GLU A 193 17.79 8.85 -23.53
C GLU A 193 17.22 10.20 -23.06
N GLU A 194 17.21 11.20 -23.96
CA GLU A 194 16.69 12.53 -23.69
C GLU A 194 15.16 12.51 -23.51
N ILE A 195 14.44 11.76 -24.37
CA ILE A 195 12.98 11.58 -24.26
C ILE A 195 12.62 10.94 -22.93
N LEU A 196 13.31 9.84 -22.57
CA LEU A 196 13.07 9.13 -21.32
C LEU A 196 13.36 10.01 -20.10
N ALA A 197 14.39 10.85 -20.16
CA ALA A 197 14.73 11.80 -19.11
C ALA A 197 13.64 12.89 -18.94
N PHE A 198 13.14 13.48 -20.03
CA PHE A 198 12.05 14.45 -19.97
C PHE A 198 10.73 13.84 -19.48
N ASP A 199 10.40 12.63 -19.92
CA ASP A 199 9.22 11.89 -19.44
C ASP A 199 9.32 11.59 -17.94
N GLU A 200 10.47 11.13 -17.47
CA GLU A 200 10.72 10.89 -16.04
C GLU A 200 10.58 12.18 -15.24
N ALA A 201 11.18 13.28 -15.71
CA ALA A 201 11.08 14.59 -15.08
C ALA A 201 9.62 15.11 -15.04
N HIS A 202 8.87 14.99 -16.13
CA HIS A 202 7.46 15.39 -16.18
C HIS A 202 6.57 14.54 -15.26
N ASN A 203 6.80 13.22 -15.20
CA ASN A 203 6.05 12.33 -14.30
C ASN A 203 6.33 12.64 -12.81
N ASN A 204 7.57 13.02 -12.48
CA ASN A 204 7.93 13.47 -11.14
C ASN A 204 7.20 14.77 -10.77
N ASP A 205 7.07 15.71 -11.71
CA ASP A 205 6.30 16.95 -11.51
C ASP A 205 4.81 16.67 -11.27
N LEU A 206 4.20 15.81 -12.09
CA LEU A 206 2.80 15.39 -11.92
C LEU A 206 2.58 14.70 -10.57
N THR A 207 3.57 13.94 -10.09
CA THR A 207 3.52 13.29 -8.78
C THR A 207 3.51 14.32 -7.65
N SER A 208 4.42 15.30 -7.67
CA SER A 208 4.43 16.40 -6.68
C SER A 208 3.15 17.22 -6.72
N ARG A 209 2.67 17.58 -7.92
CA ARG A 209 1.37 18.25 -8.10
C ARG A 209 0.23 17.45 -7.50
N GLY A 210 0.19 16.14 -7.75
CA GLY A 210 -0.80 15.23 -7.16
C GLY A 210 -0.75 15.30 -5.63
N ARG A 211 0.43 15.10 -5.03
CA ARG A 211 0.61 15.14 -3.57
C ARG A 211 0.15 16.45 -2.95
N ILE A 212 0.53 17.61 -3.52
CA ILE A 212 0.05 18.93 -3.07
C ILE A 212 -1.47 19.07 -3.26
N GLY A 213 -2.00 18.57 -4.37
CA GLY A 213 -3.44 18.60 -4.67
C GLY A 213 -4.29 17.85 -3.65
N TYR A 214 -3.77 16.73 -3.11
CA TYR A 214 -4.45 15.84 -2.17
C TYR A 214 -4.30 16.19 -0.69
N THR A 215 -3.60 17.26 -0.36
CA THR A 215 -3.22 17.63 1.01
C THR A 215 -3.69 19.08 1.26
N ASP A 216 -4.01 19.51 2.47
CA ASP A 216 -4.26 20.92 2.83
C ASP A 216 -3.35 21.38 3.99
N GLU A 217 -2.12 20.85 4.00
CA GLU A 217 -1.15 21.06 5.07
C GLU A 217 0.08 21.82 4.57
N MET A 218 0.44 22.89 5.28
CA MET A 218 1.61 23.72 5.00
C MET A 218 2.92 22.93 4.91
N LEU A 219 3.08 21.90 5.76
CA LEU A 219 4.27 21.05 5.77
C LEU A 219 4.51 20.38 4.40
N ILE A 220 3.48 19.75 3.84
CA ILE A 220 3.59 19.05 2.55
C ILE A 220 3.63 20.04 1.39
N LEU A 221 2.87 21.14 1.45
CA LEU A 221 2.96 22.20 0.45
C LEU A 221 4.41 22.70 0.32
N ALA A 222 5.04 23.06 1.43
CA ALA A 222 6.39 23.63 1.42
C ALA A 222 7.45 22.58 1.00
N ALA A 223 7.43 21.38 1.59
CA ALA A 223 8.41 20.34 1.29
C ALA A 223 8.33 19.84 -0.17
N GLU A 224 7.13 19.55 -0.69
CA GLU A 224 6.95 19.16 -2.10
C GLU A 224 7.31 20.28 -3.06
N THR A 225 6.97 21.53 -2.74
CA THR A 225 7.30 22.68 -3.59
C THR A 225 8.81 22.86 -3.67
N VAL A 226 9.53 22.77 -2.54
CA VAL A 226 10.99 22.88 -2.52
C VAL A 226 11.65 21.70 -3.23
N SER A 227 11.14 20.48 -3.04
CA SER A 227 11.61 19.29 -3.77
C SER A 227 11.40 19.44 -5.29
N PHE A 228 10.25 19.98 -5.72
CA PHE A 228 9.99 20.34 -7.12
C PHE A 228 10.97 21.40 -7.63
N LEU A 229 11.24 22.46 -6.85
CA LEU A 229 12.14 23.54 -7.25
C LEU A 229 13.59 23.06 -7.39
N VAL A 230 14.08 22.23 -6.45
CA VAL A 230 15.41 21.61 -6.54
C VAL A 230 15.54 20.84 -7.86
N ARG A 231 14.61 19.92 -8.13
CA ARG A 231 14.60 19.16 -9.39
C ARG A 231 14.46 20.07 -10.61
N GLY A 232 13.59 21.08 -10.56
CA GLY A 232 13.40 22.01 -11.66
C GLY A 232 14.67 22.79 -12.01
N TYR A 233 15.44 23.22 -11.02
CA TYR A 233 16.73 23.87 -11.24
C TYR A 233 17.79 22.90 -11.75
N ASP A 234 17.81 21.64 -11.29
CA ASP A 234 18.68 20.59 -11.85
C ASP A 234 18.32 20.28 -13.30
N ASP A 235 17.04 20.09 -13.61
CA ASP A 235 16.54 19.81 -14.95
C ASP A 235 16.94 20.93 -15.93
N LEU A 236 16.84 22.21 -15.51
CA LEU A 236 17.30 23.35 -16.31
C LEU A 236 18.79 23.31 -16.63
N ARG A 237 19.61 22.62 -15.83
CA ARG A 237 21.05 22.47 -16.05
C ARG A 237 21.37 21.25 -16.89
N GLU A 238 20.76 20.12 -16.57
CA GLU A 238 21.14 18.80 -17.07
C GLU A 238 20.38 18.40 -18.34
N LEU A 239 19.12 18.83 -18.49
CA LEU A 239 18.31 18.44 -19.63
C LEU A 239 18.51 19.38 -20.83
N PRO A 240 18.49 18.86 -22.07
CA PRO A 240 18.75 19.64 -23.28
C PRO A 240 17.51 20.42 -23.74
N PHE A 241 17.09 21.41 -22.96
CA PHE A 241 16.03 22.35 -23.37
C PHE A 241 16.47 23.23 -24.53
N ASP A 242 15.58 23.44 -25.51
CA ASP A 242 15.72 24.57 -26.44
C ASP A 242 15.52 25.91 -25.71
N GLU A 243 15.93 27.01 -26.34
CA GLU A 243 15.91 28.33 -25.71
C GLU A 243 14.51 28.77 -25.25
N LYS A 244 13.48 28.52 -26.08
CA LYS A 244 12.10 28.91 -25.80
C LYS A 244 11.55 28.17 -24.58
N HIS A 245 11.67 26.85 -24.56
CA HIS A 245 11.19 26.00 -23.48
C HIS A 245 12.01 26.19 -22.20
N ARG A 246 13.33 26.41 -22.32
CA ARG A 246 14.20 26.77 -21.19
C ARG A 246 13.73 28.05 -20.51
N ASN A 247 13.46 29.10 -21.28
CA ASN A 247 12.97 30.39 -20.76
C ASN A 247 11.58 30.25 -20.13
N ALA A 248 10.67 29.52 -20.76
CA ALA A 248 9.33 29.26 -20.22
C ALA A 248 9.39 28.49 -18.89
N PHE A 249 10.17 27.40 -18.82
CA PHE A 249 10.28 26.60 -17.60
C PHE A 249 11.01 27.35 -16.48
N SER A 250 12.07 28.09 -16.79
CA SER A 250 12.76 28.98 -15.84
C SER A 250 11.83 30.02 -15.22
N GLY A 251 10.94 30.61 -16.03
CA GLY A 251 9.89 31.52 -15.55
C GLY A 251 8.92 30.85 -14.56
N ILE A 252 8.51 29.61 -14.84
CA ILE A 252 7.62 28.82 -13.96
C ILE A 252 8.30 28.52 -12.62
N VAL A 253 9.52 28.00 -12.64
CA VAL A 253 10.29 27.68 -11.43
C VAL A 253 10.48 28.94 -10.57
N SER A 254 10.81 30.06 -11.19
CA SER A 254 10.98 31.35 -10.49
C SER A 254 9.67 31.89 -9.90
N ALA A 255 8.54 31.74 -10.61
CA ALA A 255 7.24 32.16 -10.12
C ALA A 255 6.77 31.32 -8.93
N ILE A 256 6.99 29.99 -8.96
CA ILE A 256 6.67 29.10 -7.85
C ILE A 256 7.50 29.44 -6.60
N ALA A 257 8.80 29.68 -6.77
CA ALA A 257 9.67 30.10 -5.66
C ALA A 257 9.18 31.40 -5.01
N ARG A 258 8.76 32.37 -5.83
CA ARG A 258 8.19 33.64 -5.35
C ARG A 258 6.90 33.45 -4.55
N GLU A 259 5.94 32.67 -5.07
CA GLU A 259 4.68 32.41 -4.35
C GLU A 259 4.91 31.79 -2.97
N LEU A 260 5.88 30.87 -2.85
CA LEU A 260 6.22 30.28 -1.55
C LEU A 260 6.92 31.29 -0.63
N THR A 261 7.85 32.09 -1.14
CA THR A 261 8.51 33.16 -0.38
C THR A 261 7.51 34.21 0.11
N ASP A 262 6.52 34.58 -0.72
CA ASP A 262 5.48 35.55 -0.36
C ASP A 262 4.53 35.00 0.73
N LEU A 263 4.32 33.68 0.78
CA LEU A 263 3.55 33.04 1.85
C LEU A 263 4.30 33.12 3.19
N PHE A 264 5.60 32.81 3.21
CA PHE A 264 6.43 32.93 4.41
C PHE A 264 6.63 34.39 4.85
N SER A 265 6.73 35.31 3.90
CA SER A 265 6.86 36.75 4.21
C SER A 265 5.59 37.32 4.84
N ASP A 266 4.41 36.90 4.37
CA ASP A 266 3.13 37.23 5.02
C ASP A 266 3.05 36.66 6.44
N LEU A 267 3.45 35.40 6.62
CA LEU A 267 3.55 34.79 7.95
C LEU A 267 4.50 35.58 8.87
N LYS A 268 5.68 35.99 8.37
CA LYS A 268 6.64 36.80 9.14
C LYS A 268 6.00 38.08 9.65
N LYS A 269 5.28 38.79 8.78
CA LYS A 269 4.57 40.03 9.14
C LYS A 269 3.56 39.78 10.26
N LYS A 270 2.70 38.77 10.11
CA LYS A 270 1.67 38.41 11.10
C LYS A 270 2.27 38.03 12.47
N VAL A 271 3.40 37.30 12.48
CA VAL A 271 4.09 36.93 13.72
C VAL A 271 4.73 38.16 14.39
N ALA A 272 5.33 39.06 13.62
CA ALA A 272 5.90 40.30 14.14
C ALA A 272 4.82 41.21 14.76
N GLU A 273 3.66 41.33 14.11
CA GLU A 273 2.50 42.08 14.62
C GLU A 273 1.89 41.46 15.90
N SER A 274 2.17 40.18 16.15
CA SER A 274 1.71 39.47 17.35
C SER A 274 2.61 39.68 18.57
N SER A 275 3.82 40.22 18.37
CA SER A 275 4.80 40.42 19.45
C SER A 275 4.38 41.59 20.35
N GLY A 276 4.59 41.46 21.66
CA GLY A 276 4.21 42.45 22.66
C GLY A 276 2.74 42.41 23.09
N ILE A 277 1.94 41.45 22.59
CA ILE A 277 0.55 41.24 23.04
C ILE A 277 0.52 40.49 24.38
N ILE A 278 1.36 39.46 24.52
CA ILE A 278 1.57 38.69 25.75
C ILE A 278 3.08 38.50 25.92
N GLY A 279 3.69 39.16 26.92
CA GLY A 279 5.15 39.15 27.10
C GLY A 279 5.76 37.75 27.25
N ASP A 280 5.04 36.83 27.92
CA ASP A 280 5.50 35.44 28.10
C ASP A 280 5.57 34.64 26.80
N ALA A 281 4.85 35.07 25.75
CA ALA A 281 4.86 34.43 24.43
C ALA A 281 5.95 34.97 23.49
N ASP A 282 6.51 36.15 23.77
CA ASP A 282 7.43 36.85 22.86
C ASP A 282 8.71 36.06 22.58
N GLY A 283 9.21 35.30 23.56
CA GLY A 283 10.35 34.40 23.35
C GLY A 283 10.10 33.37 22.25
N LYS A 284 8.89 32.79 22.22
CA LYS A 284 8.48 31.79 21.22
C LYS A 284 8.19 32.42 19.85
N LEU A 285 7.61 33.63 19.84
CA LEU A 285 7.39 34.37 18.60
C LEU A 285 8.72 34.79 17.94
N ASN A 286 9.73 35.19 18.73
CA ASN A 286 11.07 35.49 18.23
C ASN A 286 11.82 34.25 17.70
N GLU A 287 11.61 33.08 18.31
CA GLU A 287 12.07 31.81 17.74
C GLU A 287 11.38 31.50 16.40
N ALA A 288 10.07 31.74 16.30
CA ALA A 288 9.32 31.54 15.06
C ALA A 288 9.79 32.49 13.94
N LEU A 289 10.09 33.75 14.24
CA LEU A 289 10.65 34.68 13.25
C LEU A 289 11.98 34.19 12.66
N ARG A 290 12.86 33.60 13.49
CA ARG A 290 14.13 33.01 13.03
C ARG A 290 13.92 31.80 12.12
N GLU A 291 12.97 30.94 12.44
CA GLU A 291 12.61 29.79 11.60
C GLU A 291 12.02 30.21 10.25
N ILE A 292 11.23 31.29 10.22
CA ILE A 292 10.70 31.85 8.96
C ILE A 292 11.85 32.40 8.09
N ASP A 293 12.82 33.08 8.71
CA ASP A 293 13.98 33.61 8.00
C ASP A 293 14.86 32.50 7.41
N GLU A 294 15.06 31.41 8.14
CA GLU A 294 15.78 30.24 7.62
C GLU A 294 15.00 29.57 6.48
N ALA A 295 13.67 29.45 6.57
CA ALA A 295 12.84 28.93 5.48
C ALA A 295 12.98 29.78 4.19
N VAL A 296 12.89 31.11 4.31
CA VAL A 296 13.07 32.03 3.17
C VAL A 296 14.48 31.92 2.59
N LYS A 297 15.51 31.81 3.44
CA LYS A 297 16.90 31.62 3.01
C LYS A 297 17.09 30.31 2.24
N VAL A 298 16.46 29.22 2.68
CA VAL A 298 16.49 27.94 1.94
C VAL A 298 15.92 28.12 0.55
N ILE A 299 14.75 28.76 0.41
CA ILE A 299 14.08 28.97 -0.89
C ILE A 299 14.95 29.82 -1.83
N ASN A 300 15.50 30.92 -1.31
CA ASN A 300 16.35 31.83 -2.10
C ASN A 300 17.67 31.17 -2.55
N GLY A 301 18.20 30.23 -1.76
CA GLY A 301 19.43 29.49 -2.10
C GLY A 301 19.26 28.36 -3.11
N LEU A 302 18.03 27.98 -3.49
CA LEU A 302 17.79 26.80 -4.35
C LEU A 302 18.37 26.93 -5.75
N ARG A 303 18.42 28.15 -6.31
CA ARG A 303 18.95 28.39 -7.66
C ARG A 303 20.41 27.97 -7.80
N ASP A 304 21.19 28.23 -6.75
CA ASP A 304 22.63 27.98 -6.69
C ASP A 304 22.97 26.62 -6.07
N TYR A 305 21.98 25.96 -5.44
CA TYR A 305 22.13 24.61 -4.93
C TYR A 305 22.57 23.64 -6.05
N ARG A 306 23.50 22.75 -5.72
CA ARG A 306 23.98 21.67 -6.58
C ARG A 306 24.05 20.40 -5.75
N HIS A 307 23.60 19.29 -6.32
CA HIS A 307 23.87 17.99 -5.71
C HIS A 307 25.38 17.73 -5.66
N PRO A 308 25.89 17.08 -4.60
CA PRO A 308 27.29 16.68 -4.54
C PRO A 308 27.65 15.87 -5.79
N ALA A 309 28.66 16.32 -6.54
CA ALA A 309 29.12 15.61 -7.72
C ALA A 309 29.64 14.22 -7.33
N LYS A 310 29.38 13.20 -8.17
CA LYS A 310 30.06 11.90 -8.03
C LYS A 310 31.57 12.16 -8.08
N LYS A 311 32.31 11.81 -7.02
CA LYS A 311 33.78 11.88 -7.04
C LYS A 311 34.28 11.01 -8.19
N LYS A 312 34.90 11.60 -9.20
CA LYS A 312 35.56 10.84 -10.29
C LYS A 312 36.64 9.94 -9.65
N GLY A 313 36.61 8.64 -9.97
CA GLY A 313 37.57 7.65 -9.47
C GLY A 313 37.33 7.12 -8.05
N GLY A 314 36.27 7.57 -7.35
CA GLY A 314 35.82 6.95 -6.11
C GLY A 314 34.69 5.95 -6.43
N GLY A 315 34.74 4.74 -5.88
CA GLY A 315 33.74 3.70 -6.10
C GLY A 315 32.29 4.18 -5.91
N PHE A 316 31.32 3.40 -6.40
CA PHE A 316 29.90 3.70 -6.32
C PHE A 316 29.42 3.70 -4.86
N PRO A 317 28.96 4.83 -4.31
CA PRO A 317 28.50 4.89 -2.92
C PRO A 317 27.14 4.26 -2.75
N VAL A 318 27.06 3.34 -1.80
CA VAL A 318 25.83 2.67 -1.36
C VAL A 318 25.58 3.10 0.08
N THR A 319 24.71 4.10 0.24
CA THR A 319 24.32 4.62 1.55
C THR A 319 22.82 4.43 1.76
N VAL A 320 22.48 3.76 2.86
CA VAL A 320 21.11 3.50 3.29
C VAL A 320 20.90 3.97 4.71
N MET A 321 19.64 4.22 5.05
CA MET A 321 19.20 4.48 6.42
C MET A 321 18.08 3.51 6.76
N LEU A 322 18.20 2.88 7.92
CA LEU A 322 17.19 1.99 8.49
C LEU A 322 16.30 2.79 9.45
N ILE A 323 14.99 2.75 9.20
CA ILE A 323 14.00 3.50 9.98
C ILE A 323 12.83 2.60 10.39
N GLU A 324 12.15 2.96 11.48
CA GLU A 324 10.80 2.48 11.77
C GLU A 324 9.82 3.01 10.72
N GLU A 325 9.02 2.15 10.10
CA GLU A 325 8.12 2.53 8.99
C GLU A 325 7.03 3.51 9.43
N ALA A 326 6.48 3.34 10.64
CA ALA A 326 5.38 4.15 11.15
C ALA A 326 5.83 5.53 11.64
N THR A 327 6.97 5.61 12.34
CA THR A 327 7.43 6.82 13.04
C THR A 327 8.56 7.53 12.31
N GLY A 328 9.22 6.87 11.35
CA GLY A 328 10.40 7.37 10.66
C GLY A 328 11.68 7.39 11.51
N ARG A 329 11.61 6.97 12.79
CA ARG A 329 12.74 7.01 13.72
C ARG A 329 13.88 6.13 13.22
N ALA A 330 15.11 6.63 13.28
CA ALA A 330 16.28 5.83 12.93
C ALA A 330 16.48 4.65 13.87
N VAL A 331 17.01 3.55 13.32
CA VAL A 331 17.35 2.34 14.05
C VAL A 331 18.85 2.09 13.96
N GLY A 332 19.57 2.44 15.03
CA GLY A 332 21.02 2.26 15.14
C GLY A 332 21.43 0.86 15.64
N GLY A 333 22.68 0.48 15.38
CA GLY A 333 23.29 -0.76 15.84
C GLY A 333 22.64 -2.03 15.29
N ILE A 334 22.10 -1.98 14.07
CA ILE A 334 21.59 -3.14 13.33
C ILE A 334 22.50 -3.39 12.13
N ASP A 335 22.95 -4.63 11.97
CA ASP A 335 23.77 -5.06 10.84
C ASP A 335 22.99 -4.98 9.53
N VAL A 336 23.53 -4.23 8.57
CA VAL A 336 23.04 -4.18 7.20
C VAL A 336 24.03 -4.89 6.30
N ALA A 337 23.56 -5.94 5.62
CA ALA A 337 24.32 -6.69 4.65
C ALA A 337 24.31 -5.97 3.28
N PHE A 338 25.49 -5.78 2.72
CA PHE A 338 25.75 -5.32 1.37
C PHE A 338 26.28 -6.52 0.58
N GLU A 339 25.52 -7.00 -0.39
CA GLU A 339 25.78 -8.23 -1.13
C GLU A 339 25.91 -7.95 -2.62
N ARG A 340 27.03 -8.36 -3.21
CA ARG A 340 27.24 -8.30 -4.65
C ARG A 340 26.42 -9.41 -5.33
N TRP A 341 25.34 -8.99 -5.98
CA TRP A 341 24.47 -9.86 -6.75
C TRP A 341 24.95 -10.05 -8.19
N LYS A 342 25.47 -8.99 -8.82
CA LYS A 342 26.11 -9.00 -10.14
C LYS A 342 27.40 -8.18 -10.11
N GLY A 343 28.34 -8.54 -10.97
CA GLY A 343 29.63 -7.86 -11.10
C GLY A 343 30.81 -8.63 -10.51
N LYS A 344 32.01 -8.14 -10.78
CA LYS A 344 33.31 -8.68 -10.33
C LYS A 344 34.09 -7.72 -9.42
N GLY A 345 33.58 -6.51 -9.21
CA GLY A 345 34.12 -5.51 -8.28
C GLY A 345 34.07 -5.90 -6.80
N LYS A 346 34.59 -5.02 -5.93
CA LYS A 346 34.79 -5.25 -4.49
C LYS A 346 33.96 -4.32 -3.62
N ILE A 347 33.65 -4.72 -2.39
CA ILE A 347 32.97 -3.88 -1.40
C ILE A 347 34.00 -3.32 -0.42
N LEU A 348 34.08 -2.00 -0.38
CA LEU A 348 35.00 -1.22 0.45
C LEU A 348 34.22 -0.43 1.51
N ASP A 349 34.87 -0.11 2.62
CA ASP A 349 34.38 0.91 3.55
C ASP A 349 34.59 2.33 3.00
N GLU A 350 34.21 3.35 3.77
CA GLU A 350 34.39 4.75 3.38
C GLU A 350 35.84 5.22 3.39
N ALA A 351 36.73 4.51 4.08
CA ALA A 351 38.17 4.75 4.07
C ALA A 351 38.86 4.10 2.85
N GLY A 352 38.13 3.29 2.07
CA GLY A 352 38.62 2.57 0.90
C GLY A 352 39.25 1.21 1.23
N CYS A 353 39.12 0.72 2.46
CA CYS A 353 39.58 -0.61 2.85
C CYS A 353 38.55 -1.67 2.44
N GLU A 354 39.01 -2.81 1.95
CA GLU A 354 38.14 -3.91 1.57
C GLU A 354 37.50 -4.55 2.80
N ILE A 355 36.17 -4.58 2.82
CA ILE A 355 35.37 -5.16 3.91
C ILE A 355 34.64 -6.43 3.49
N GLY A 356 34.68 -6.78 2.20
CA GLY A 356 34.21 -8.06 1.69
C GLY A 356 34.22 -8.15 0.16
N GLU A 357 34.47 -9.34 -0.37
CA GLU A 357 34.47 -9.59 -1.82
C GLU A 357 33.05 -9.75 -2.38
N LYS A 358 32.24 -10.62 -1.76
CA LYS A 358 30.85 -10.91 -2.17
C LYS A 358 29.82 -10.31 -1.23
N ARG A 359 30.14 -10.20 0.06
CA ARG A 359 29.23 -9.73 1.10
C ARG A 359 30.02 -8.98 2.17
N ALA A 360 29.49 -7.86 2.62
CA ALA A 360 29.97 -7.13 3.77
C ALA A 360 28.79 -6.82 4.71
N SER A 361 29.04 -6.78 6.01
CA SER A 361 28.05 -6.35 7.01
C SER A 361 28.51 -5.05 7.65
N VAL A 362 27.67 -4.03 7.61
CA VAL A 362 27.95 -2.72 8.22
C VAL A 362 26.81 -2.40 9.18
N ALA A 363 27.13 -2.24 10.46
CA ALA A 363 26.16 -1.82 11.46
C ALA A 363 25.70 -0.39 11.20
N THR A 364 24.41 -0.13 11.38
CA THR A 364 23.88 1.23 11.35
C THR A 364 24.45 2.08 12.48
N ASP A 365 24.79 3.34 12.19
CA ASP A 365 25.23 4.31 13.19
C ASP A 365 24.07 4.84 14.06
N GLU A 366 24.34 5.83 14.92
CA GLU A 366 23.33 6.49 15.77
C GLU A 366 22.21 7.18 14.96
N TYR A 367 22.47 7.53 13.70
CA TYR A 367 21.52 8.10 12.76
C TYR A 367 20.81 7.02 11.94
N GLY A 368 21.05 5.74 12.23
CA GLY A 368 20.49 4.62 11.48
C GLY A 368 21.12 4.42 10.10
N VAL A 369 22.27 5.04 9.82
CA VAL A 369 22.91 5.03 8.51
C VAL A 369 23.94 3.89 8.43
N ALA A 370 23.92 3.16 7.32
CA ALA A 370 24.97 2.24 6.92
C ALA A 370 25.46 2.60 5.52
N SER A 371 26.78 2.59 5.34
CA SER A 371 27.44 3.03 4.10
C SER A 371 28.55 2.07 3.70
N ALA A 372 28.61 1.79 2.39
CA ALA A 372 29.71 1.08 1.75
C ALA A 372 30.02 1.71 0.38
N LEU A 373 31.21 1.47 -0.13
CA LEU A 373 31.64 1.82 -1.49
C LEU A 373 31.76 0.54 -2.31
N TYR A 374 31.06 0.44 -3.44
CA TYR A 374 31.33 -0.62 -4.41
C TYR A 374 32.35 -0.14 -5.43
N MET A 375 33.49 -0.81 -5.54
CA MET A 375 34.50 -0.52 -6.54
C MET A 375 34.38 -1.49 -7.71
N PRO A 376 33.88 -1.06 -8.89
CA PRO A 376 33.89 -1.88 -10.07
C PRO A 376 35.31 -2.34 -10.43
N SER A 377 35.42 -3.55 -10.97
CA SER A 377 36.64 -4.10 -11.56
C SER A 377 37.02 -3.43 -12.89
N ALA A 378 36.05 -2.79 -13.56
CA ALA A 378 36.23 -1.95 -14.75
C ALA A 378 35.19 -0.82 -14.78
N ASP A 379 35.48 0.29 -15.46
CA ASP A 379 34.62 1.48 -15.51
C ASP A 379 33.24 1.21 -16.17
N ASP A 380 33.16 0.20 -17.03
CA ASP A 380 31.97 -0.22 -17.77
C ASP A 380 31.26 -1.45 -17.18
N GLU A 381 31.70 -1.93 -16.01
CA GLU A 381 31.11 -3.10 -15.38
C GLU A 381 29.63 -2.91 -15.06
N ASN A 382 28.79 -3.83 -15.55
CA ASN A 382 27.41 -3.94 -15.12
C ASN A 382 27.34 -4.69 -13.79
N PHE A 383 27.01 -3.99 -12.70
CA PHE A 383 26.95 -4.55 -11.36
C PHE A 383 25.59 -4.32 -10.70
N GLN A 384 25.32 -5.11 -9.67
CA GLN A 384 24.15 -4.95 -8.80
C GLN A 384 24.49 -5.36 -7.38
N ILE A 385 24.21 -4.47 -6.43
CA ILE A 385 24.37 -4.66 -5.00
C ILE A 385 22.98 -4.75 -4.36
N ASN A 386 22.78 -5.83 -3.61
CA ASN A 386 21.63 -6.03 -2.74
C ASN A 386 21.98 -5.52 -1.36
N VAL A 387 21.08 -4.74 -0.76
CA VAL A 387 21.23 -4.23 0.59
C VAL A 387 20.05 -4.70 1.43
N THR A 388 20.30 -5.37 2.54
CA THR A 388 19.26 -5.95 3.39
C THR A 388 19.65 -5.92 4.86
N TYR A 389 18.67 -5.79 5.76
CA TYR A 389 18.87 -5.78 7.21
C TYR A 389 18.37 -7.08 7.89
N ASP A 390 17.59 -7.89 7.18
CA ASP A 390 16.95 -9.10 7.69
C ASP A 390 16.99 -10.28 6.71
N GLY A 391 17.62 -10.11 5.54
CA GLY A 391 17.68 -11.13 4.48
C GLY A 391 16.39 -11.25 3.67
N LEU A 392 15.33 -10.51 4.03
CA LEU A 392 14.01 -10.56 3.40
C LEU A 392 13.72 -9.25 2.65
N HIS A 393 13.98 -8.11 3.27
CA HIS A 393 13.78 -6.80 2.69
C HIS A 393 15.04 -6.36 1.94
N VAL A 394 14.98 -6.37 0.61
CA VAL A 394 16.12 -6.05 -0.26
C VAL A 394 15.96 -4.71 -0.97
N MET A 395 16.99 -3.87 -0.94
CA MET A 395 17.15 -2.67 -1.77
C MET A 395 18.29 -2.87 -2.78
N LEU A 396 18.07 -2.49 -4.05
CA LEU A 396 19.01 -2.72 -5.14
C LEU A 396 19.78 -1.44 -5.51
N PHE A 397 21.07 -1.58 -5.80
CA PHE A 397 21.98 -0.51 -6.20
C PHE A 397 22.89 -0.93 -7.37
N PRO A 398 22.92 -0.21 -8.51
CA PRO A 398 21.98 0.85 -8.89
C PRO A 398 20.55 0.30 -9.03
N GLY A 399 19.54 1.15 -8.73
CA GLY A 399 18.12 0.75 -8.73
C GLY A 399 17.55 0.43 -10.11
N LYS A 400 18.29 0.72 -11.19
CA LYS A 400 18.07 0.27 -12.56
C LYS A 400 19.34 -0.51 -12.93
N ALA A 401 19.26 -1.81 -13.18
CA ALA A 401 20.38 -2.53 -13.78
C ALA A 401 20.66 -1.88 -15.15
N ALA A 402 21.94 -1.64 -15.48
CA ALA A 402 22.31 -1.26 -16.83
C ALA A 402 21.94 -2.42 -17.77
N ASP A 403 21.58 -2.08 -19.01
CA ASP A 403 21.12 -3.00 -20.02
C ASP A 403 21.99 -4.24 -20.13
N GLU A 404 21.38 -5.38 -19.80
CA GLU A 404 21.45 -6.51 -20.71
C GLU A 404 20.04 -6.71 -21.19
N THR A 405 19.86 -6.83 -22.50
CA THR A 405 18.68 -7.38 -23.13
C THR A 405 18.29 -8.65 -22.39
N SER A 406 17.41 -8.54 -21.40
CA SER A 406 16.80 -9.70 -20.78
C SER A 406 15.90 -10.27 -21.86
N SER A 407 16.41 -11.27 -22.58
CA SER A 407 15.60 -12.18 -23.35
C SER A 407 14.35 -12.48 -22.54
N SER A 408 13.21 -12.17 -23.14
CA SER A 408 11.87 -12.50 -22.65
C SER A 408 11.89 -13.78 -21.83
N ALA A 409 11.54 -13.69 -20.55
CA ALA A 409 11.26 -14.85 -19.72
C ALA A 409 10.03 -15.57 -20.30
N GLY A 410 10.31 -16.47 -21.25
CA GLY A 410 9.41 -17.48 -21.76
C GLY A 410 9.09 -18.50 -20.67
N GLY A 411 8.03 -19.27 -20.91
CA GLY A 411 7.43 -20.21 -19.97
C GLY A 411 8.22 -21.48 -19.67
N ASP A 412 9.53 -21.40 -19.43
CA ASP A 412 10.34 -22.53 -18.95
C ASP A 412 10.73 -22.33 -17.48
N TYR A 413 9.76 -22.58 -16.60
CA TYR A 413 10.03 -22.94 -15.20
C TYR A 413 10.12 -24.47 -15.08
N LEU A 414 11.08 -25.05 -15.79
CA LEU A 414 11.79 -26.28 -15.46
C LEU A 414 13.20 -26.07 -16.03
N PRO A 415 14.28 -26.13 -15.24
CA PRO A 415 15.61 -26.10 -15.83
C PRO A 415 15.73 -27.31 -16.76
N ALA A 416 15.98 -27.07 -18.05
CA ALA A 416 16.57 -28.08 -18.91
C ALA A 416 17.96 -28.37 -18.33
N GLU A 417 18.25 -29.64 -18.11
CA GLU A 417 19.59 -30.12 -17.76
C GLU A 417 20.53 -29.79 -18.93
N ASP A 418 21.26 -28.69 -18.83
CA ASP A 418 22.48 -28.47 -19.62
C ASP A 418 23.66 -28.80 -18.71
N GLU A 419 24.39 -29.86 -19.09
CA GLU A 419 25.62 -30.33 -18.47
C GLU A 419 26.74 -29.31 -18.69
N GLY A 420 26.78 -28.28 -17.84
CA GLY A 420 27.89 -27.33 -17.74
C GLY A 420 28.21 -27.10 -16.27
N GLU A 421 29.35 -27.66 -15.84
CA GLU A 421 30.02 -27.54 -14.53
C GLU A 421 29.19 -26.98 -13.37
N LYS A 422 28.73 -27.90 -12.52
CA LYS A 422 28.12 -27.64 -11.21
C LYS A 422 29.09 -26.84 -10.32
N GLU A 423 29.00 -25.51 -10.32
CA GLU A 423 29.29 -24.75 -9.11
C GLU A 423 28.13 -24.99 -8.13
N GLU A 424 28.43 -25.66 -7.03
CA GLU A 424 27.50 -25.90 -5.93
C GLU A 424 26.83 -24.59 -5.52
N PHE A 425 25.50 -24.51 -5.73
CA PHE A 425 24.65 -23.55 -5.05
C PHE A 425 24.75 -23.82 -3.55
N ASP A 426 25.63 -23.10 -2.89
CA ASP A 426 25.79 -23.15 -1.44
C ASP A 426 24.46 -22.79 -0.78
N LYS A 427 23.95 -23.71 0.04
CA LYS A 427 22.65 -23.69 0.71
C LYS A 427 22.63 -22.66 1.85
N THR A 428 22.83 -21.38 1.54
CA THR A 428 22.77 -20.28 2.53
C THR A 428 21.36 -19.73 2.75
N SER A 429 20.31 -20.31 2.12
CA SER A 429 18.91 -19.93 2.40
C SER A 429 18.42 -20.36 3.79
N GLY A 430 19.16 -21.21 4.50
CA GLY A 430 18.91 -21.51 5.91
C GLY A 430 19.29 -20.37 6.88
N ASP A 431 20.22 -19.50 6.48
CA ASP A 431 20.82 -18.49 7.37
C ASP A 431 20.03 -17.16 7.37
N THR A 432 19.24 -16.90 6.31
CA THR A 432 18.44 -15.68 6.18
C THR A 432 17.21 -15.66 7.09
N ALA A 433 16.58 -16.82 7.32
CA ALA A 433 15.45 -16.94 8.25
C ALA A 433 15.85 -16.65 9.70
N GLY A 434 17.07 -17.00 10.10
CA GLY A 434 17.64 -16.68 11.42
C GLY A 434 17.88 -15.19 11.61
N LEU A 435 18.26 -14.45 10.56
CA LEU A 435 18.56 -13.01 10.64
C LEU A 435 17.31 -12.19 10.97
N ALA A 436 16.20 -12.42 10.25
CA ALA A 436 14.94 -11.71 10.49
C ALA A 436 14.35 -11.98 11.87
N GLN A 437 14.39 -13.23 12.32
CA GLN A 437 13.93 -13.62 13.65
C GLN A 437 14.80 -12.98 14.73
N LYS A 438 16.14 -13.05 14.61
CA LYS A 438 17.08 -12.42 15.53
C LYS A 438 16.86 -10.91 15.64
N LEU A 439 16.61 -10.25 14.52
CA LEU A 439 16.28 -8.83 14.50
C LEU A 439 14.97 -8.54 15.23
N SER A 440 13.91 -9.29 14.94
CA SER A 440 12.61 -9.13 15.61
C SER A 440 12.75 -9.24 17.13
N LEU A 441 13.44 -10.28 17.61
CA LEU A 441 13.75 -10.47 19.03
C LEU A 441 14.55 -9.29 19.62
N THR A 442 15.56 -8.81 18.89
CA THR A 442 16.37 -7.66 19.30
C THR A 442 15.53 -6.39 19.43
N LEU A 443 14.60 -6.14 18.51
CA LEU A 443 13.71 -4.98 18.55
C LEU A 443 12.73 -5.09 19.72
N ILE A 444 12.06 -6.24 19.89
CA ILE A 444 11.12 -6.45 21.01
C ILE A 444 11.82 -6.19 22.35
N GLU A 445 13.02 -6.74 22.53
CA GLU A 445 13.82 -6.53 23.74
C GLU A 445 14.16 -5.04 23.96
N ARG A 446 14.67 -4.36 22.92
CA ARG A 446 15.00 -2.93 23.00
C ARG A 446 13.78 -2.09 23.37
N MET A 447 12.61 -2.39 22.83
CA MET A 447 11.38 -1.63 23.09
C MET A 447 10.90 -1.77 24.53
N PHE A 448 10.89 -2.99 25.09
CA PHE A 448 10.51 -3.17 26.50
C PHE A 448 11.51 -2.52 27.46
N ARG A 449 12.81 -2.60 27.16
CA ARG A 449 13.83 -1.89 27.96
C ARG A 449 13.68 -0.38 27.84
N PHE A 450 13.45 0.14 26.63
CA PHE A 450 13.19 1.57 26.41
C PHE A 450 11.98 2.06 27.21
N LEU A 451 10.88 1.29 27.26
CA LEU A 451 9.72 1.63 28.09
C LEU A 451 10.10 1.68 29.58
N LYS A 452 10.84 0.67 30.06
CA LYS A 452 11.30 0.64 31.47
C LYS A 452 12.21 1.82 31.82
N GLU A 453 13.13 2.17 30.94
CA GLU A 453 14.04 3.33 31.07
C GLU A 453 13.28 4.67 31.07
N ASN A 454 12.13 4.72 30.40
CA ASN A 454 11.24 5.89 30.37
C ASN A 454 10.14 5.82 31.43
N ASP A 455 10.34 5.04 32.50
CA ASP A 455 9.42 4.93 33.65
C ASP A 455 8.01 4.48 33.23
N VAL A 456 7.93 3.59 32.24
CA VAL A 456 6.68 2.92 31.83
C VAL A 456 6.77 1.46 32.24
N ASN A 457 5.90 1.04 33.16
CA ASN A 457 5.94 -0.31 33.73
C ASN A 457 4.90 -1.20 33.05
N VAL A 458 5.35 -2.14 32.21
CA VAL A 458 4.41 -3.11 31.59
C VAL A 458 4.04 -4.19 32.62
N VAL A 459 2.85 -4.07 33.20
CA VAL A 459 2.42 -4.91 34.33
C VAL A 459 1.89 -6.28 33.91
N SER A 460 1.22 -6.39 32.76
CA SER A 460 0.76 -7.68 32.23
C SER A 460 0.52 -7.63 30.73
N ILE A 461 0.82 -8.74 30.06
CA ILE A 461 0.53 -9.03 28.67
C ILE A 461 -0.38 -10.26 28.62
N ASN A 462 -1.53 -10.14 27.98
CA ASN A 462 -2.50 -11.22 27.84
C ASN A 462 -2.89 -11.35 26.36
N ASP A 463 -2.54 -12.46 25.71
CA ASP A 463 -2.76 -12.65 24.26
C ASP A 463 -3.41 -14.01 23.95
N HIS A 464 -4.14 -14.07 22.84
CA HIS A 464 -4.82 -15.27 22.33
C HIS A 464 -4.37 -15.65 20.92
N HIS A 465 -3.48 -14.86 20.30
CA HIS A 465 -3.03 -15.11 18.94
C HIS A 465 -1.89 -16.14 18.88
N PRO A 466 -1.77 -16.92 17.78
CA PRO A 466 -0.66 -17.84 17.60
C PRO A 466 0.69 -17.12 17.67
N TYR A 467 1.63 -17.67 18.42
CA TYR A 467 2.91 -17.04 18.71
C TYR A 467 4.11 -17.81 18.12
N THR A 468 5.23 -17.11 17.99
CA THR A 468 6.53 -17.69 17.66
C THR A 468 7.24 -18.11 18.96
N PRO A 469 7.68 -19.38 19.12
CA PRO A 469 8.24 -19.88 20.38
C PRO A 469 9.36 -19.01 20.98
N GLU A 470 10.26 -18.52 20.14
CA GLU A 470 11.42 -17.71 20.52
C GLU A 470 10.99 -16.32 21.03
N VAL A 471 9.90 -15.76 20.50
CA VAL A 471 9.30 -14.51 21.00
C VAL A 471 8.74 -14.75 22.40
N PHE A 472 8.04 -15.87 22.60
CA PHE A 472 7.50 -16.21 23.92
C PHE A 472 8.60 -16.47 24.96
N GLU A 473 9.68 -17.17 24.58
CA GLU A 473 10.86 -17.36 25.43
C GLU A 473 11.50 -16.03 25.83
N LEU A 474 11.66 -15.09 24.88
CA LEU A 474 12.15 -13.75 25.17
C LEU A 474 11.26 -13.01 26.18
N LEU A 475 9.94 -13.04 26.01
CA LEU A 475 9.00 -12.40 26.94
C LEU A 475 9.07 -13.02 28.34
N MET A 476 9.22 -14.34 28.44
CA MET A 476 9.40 -15.03 29.73
C MET A 476 10.74 -14.69 30.39
N ARG A 477 11.81 -14.50 29.59
CA ARG A 477 13.09 -14.00 30.10
C ARG A 477 12.96 -12.58 30.64
N LEU A 478 12.38 -11.65 29.88
CA LEU A 478 12.14 -10.26 30.31
C LEU A 478 11.23 -10.17 31.55
N LYS A 479 10.30 -11.11 31.71
CA LYS A 479 9.52 -11.29 32.94
C LYS A 479 10.41 -11.68 34.12
N SER A 480 11.30 -12.66 33.95
CA SER A 480 12.23 -13.07 35.00
C SER A 480 13.22 -11.98 35.41
N GLU A 481 13.56 -11.08 34.48
CA GLU A 481 14.41 -9.90 34.72
C GLU A 481 13.65 -8.73 35.39
N GLY A 482 12.33 -8.81 35.56
CA GLY A 482 11.51 -7.74 36.13
C GLY A 482 11.28 -6.54 35.19
N ILE A 483 11.58 -6.69 33.90
CA ILE A 483 11.25 -5.69 32.87
C ILE A 483 9.75 -5.73 32.56
N ILE A 484 9.16 -6.93 32.58
CA ILE A 484 7.72 -7.17 32.41
C ILE A 484 7.17 -7.81 33.69
N GLY A 485 5.97 -7.43 34.13
CA GLY A 485 5.33 -8.03 35.31
C GLY A 485 4.82 -9.45 35.06
N ASN A 486 3.88 -9.61 34.12
CA ASN A 486 3.28 -10.89 33.79
C ASN A 486 3.08 -11.09 32.28
N VAL A 487 3.11 -12.35 31.83
CA VAL A 487 2.91 -12.75 30.43
C VAL A 487 2.04 -14.01 30.43
N GLN A 488 0.94 -13.96 29.67
CA GLN A 488 0.04 -15.08 29.46
C GLN A 488 -0.42 -15.14 28.00
N VAL A 489 -0.10 -16.24 27.31
CA VAL A 489 -0.52 -16.48 25.93
C VAL A 489 -1.30 -17.80 25.89
N TYR A 490 -2.56 -17.75 25.46
CA TYR A 490 -3.46 -18.92 25.47
C TYR A 490 -3.44 -19.76 24.18
N ALA A 491 -2.90 -19.21 23.10
CA ALA A 491 -2.86 -19.87 21.80
C ALA A 491 -1.83 -21.01 21.75
N LYS A 492 -1.91 -21.86 20.72
CA LYS A 492 -0.80 -22.70 20.27
C LYS A 492 0.22 -21.91 19.43
N PRO A 493 1.46 -22.44 19.30
CA PRO A 493 2.44 -21.93 18.35
C PRO A 493 1.89 -21.82 16.92
N ARG A 494 2.42 -20.87 16.13
CA ARG A 494 2.04 -20.67 14.72
C ARG A 494 2.08 -22.00 13.93
N GLY A 495 1.02 -22.23 13.16
CA GLY A 495 0.90 -23.41 12.30
C GLY A 495 0.29 -24.66 12.96
N ILE A 496 0.02 -24.62 14.27
CA ILE A 496 -0.66 -25.70 15.00
C ILE A 496 -2.16 -25.41 15.10
N ASP A 497 -2.99 -26.43 14.83
CA ASP A 497 -4.45 -26.32 14.88
C ASP A 497 -5.00 -26.43 16.31
N GLU A 498 -5.99 -25.58 16.62
CA GLU A 498 -6.88 -25.71 17.78
C GLU A 498 -8.30 -26.01 17.31
N SER A 499 -9.02 -26.84 18.07
CA SER A 499 -10.43 -27.10 17.80
C SER A 499 -11.28 -25.85 18.07
N ASP A 500 -12.33 -25.62 17.28
CA ASP A 500 -13.21 -24.44 17.45
C ASP A 500 -13.86 -24.37 18.84
N SER A 501 -13.99 -25.50 19.53
CA SER A 501 -14.52 -25.59 20.90
C SER A 501 -13.53 -25.19 22.00
N GLU A 502 -12.23 -25.14 21.69
CA GLU A 502 -11.16 -24.83 22.65
C GLU A 502 -10.63 -23.40 22.49
N LYS A 503 -10.98 -22.72 21.39
CA LYS A 503 -10.55 -21.36 21.12
C LYS A 503 -11.12 -20.38 22.13
N LYS A 504 -10.28 -19.43 22.54
CA LYS A 504 -10.66 -18.26 23.32
C LYS A 504 -10.29 -17.00 22.55
N CYS A 505 -11.09 -15.95 22.68
CA CYS A 505 -10.72 -14.62 22.22
C CYS A 505 -10.20 -13.78 23.40
N GLY A 506 -9.64 -12.60 23.11
CA GLY A 506 -9.14 -11.69 24.15
C GLY A 506 -10.18 -11.31 25.19
N ALA A 507 -11.46 -11.20 24.80
CA ALA A 507 -12.55 -10.91 25.72
C ALA A 507 -12.79 -12.04 26.74
N ASP A 508 -12.62 -13.31 26.35
CA ASP A 508 -12.71 -14.44 27.28
C ASP A 508 -11.62 -14.37 28.34
N LEU A 509 -10.38 -14.07 27.93
CA LEU A 509 -9.22 -14.01 28.82
C LEU A 509 -9.42 -12.95 29.91
N ILE A 510 -9.77 -11.73 29.50
CA ILE A 510 -9.99 -10.61 30.41
C ILE A 510 -11.18 -10.91 31.33
N TYR A 511 -12.27 -11.44 30.79
CA TYR A 511 -13.45 -11.71 31.59
C TYR A 511 -13.18 -12.78 32.65
N GLU A 512 -12.59 -13.91 32.27
CA GLU A 512 -12.30 -15.01 33.20
C GLU A 512 -11.32 -14.62 34.31
N GLU A 513 -10.27 -13.87 33.99
CA GLU A 513 -9.21 -13.53 34.94
C GLU A 513 -9.59 -12.33 35.83
N ARG A 514 -10.18 -11.28 35.24
CA ARG A 514 -10.30 -9.96 35.89
C ARG A 514 -11.74 -9.55 36.24
N ILE A 515 -12.75 -10.20 35.67
CA ILE A 515 -14.16 -9.82 35.86
C ILE A 515 -14.93 -10.90 36.62
N LYS A 516 -14.83 -12.16 36.20
CA LYS A 516 -15.63 -13.27 36.69
C LYS A 516 -15.53 -13.43 38.21
N GLY A 517 -16.68 -13.46 38.88
CA GLY A 517 -16.78 -13.62 40.34
C GLY A 517 -16.27 -12.43 41.15
N LYS A 518 -15.94 -11.29 40.53
CA LYS A 518 -15.58 -10.04 41.22
C LYS A 518 -16.83 -9.18 41.45
N ARG A 519 -16.73 -8.17 42.32
CA ARG A 519 -17.86 -7.26 42.65
C ARG A 519 -18.43 -6.48 41.45
N TRP A 520 -17.66 -6.36 40.38
CA TRP A 520 -18.06 -5.68 39.13
C TRP A 520 -18.43 -6.66 38.02
N ASP A 521 -18.52 -7.96 38.33
CA ASP A 521 -19.11 -8.94 37.44
C ASP A 521 -20.61 -8.67 37.30
N ASN A 522 -21.11 -8.67 36.07
CA ASN A 522 -22.53 -8.47 35.81
C ASN A 522 -22.96 -9.15 34.50
N GLY A 523 -24.27 -9.40 34.36
CA GLY A 523 -24.81 -10.12 33.21
C GLY A 523 -24.64 -9.40 31.87
N GLY A 524 -24.51 -8.07 31.87
CA GLY A 524 -24.25 -7.30 30.65
C GLY A 524 -22.83 -7.48 30.13
N LEU A 525 -21.83 -7.51 31.02
CA LEU A 525 -20.44 -7.81 30.67
C LEU A 525 -20.24 -9.24 30.18
N GLN A 526 -20.89 -10.21 30.83
CA GLN A 526 -20.88 -11.59 30.39
C GLN A 526 -21.44 -11.71 28.96
N PHE A 527 -22.55 -11.02 28.71
CA PHE A 527 -23.19 -11.03 27.39
C PHE A 527 -22.35 -10.32 26.31
N LEU A 528 -21.70 -9.19 26.64
CA LEU A 528 -20.76 -8.51 25.74
C LEU A 528 -19.59 -9.43 25.36
N LYS A 529 -19.04 -10.13 26.35
CA LYS A 529 -17.98 -11.12 26.16
C LYS A 529 -18.44 -12.26 25.25
N ASP A 530 -19.64 -12.82 25.48
CA ASP A 530 -20.17 -13.91 24.65
C ASP A 530 -20.42 -13.45 23.20
N MET A 531 -20.90 -12.22 23.00
CA MET A 531 -21.02 -11.60 21.68
C MET A 531 -19.67 -11.43 20.99
N ALA A 532 -18.67 -10.92 21.71
CA ALA A 532 -17.31 -10.75 21.20
C ALA A 532 -16.68 -12.09 20.82
N HIS A 533 -16.83 -13.12 21.64
CA HIS A 533 -16.37 -14.48 21.37
C HIS A 533 -16.90 -15.02 20.02
N VAL A 534 -18.19 -14.85 19.76
CA VAL A 534 -18.79 -15.30 18.49
C VAL A 534 -18.36 -14.45 17.29
N GLN A 535 -18.32 -13.12 17.44
CA GLN A 535 -17.96 -12.19 16.35
C GLN A 535 -16.49 -12.32 15.97
N ASP A 536 -15.60 -12.36 16.95
CA ASP A 536 -14.16 -12.33 16.73
C ASP A 536 -13.66 -13.66 16.13
N LEU A 537 -14.06 -14.79 16.72
CA LEU A 537 -13.69 -16.12 16.26
C LEU A 537 -14.50 -16.62 15.04
N HIS A 538 -15.48 -15.83 14.57
CA HIS A 538 -16.36 -16.17 13.44
C HIS A 538 -17.02 -17.56 13.59
N LEU A 539 -17.50 -17.88 14.80
CA LEU A 539 -17.98 -19.22 15.11
C LEU A 539 -19.26 -19.58 14.34
N PRO A 540 -19.40 -20.83 13.89
CA PRO A 540 -20.65 -21.30 13.28
C PRO A 540 -21.78 -21.33 14.32
N LYS A 541 -23.03 -21.15 13.88
CA LYS A 541 -24.22 -21.05 14.76
C LYS A 541 -24.34 -22.19 15.78
N LYS A 542 -23.94 -23.41 15.41
CA LYS A 542 -23.93 -24.59 16.29
C LYS A 542 -23.00 -24.46 17.51
N CYS A 543 -22.02 -23.54 17.45
CA CYS A 543 -21.03 -23.29 18.51
C CYS A 543 -21.35 -22.01 19.30
N TRP A 544 -22.48 -21.33 19.04
CA TRP A 544 -22.79 -20.10 19.76
C TRP A 544 -23.17 -20.39 21.22
N PRO A 545 -22.72 -19.56 22.18
CA PRO A 545 -23.23 -19.60 23.55
C PRO A 545 -24.75 -19.46 23.57
N ARG A 546 -25.42 -20.15 24.52
CA ARG A 546 -26.90 -20.08 24.65
C ARG A 546 -27.44 -18.67 24.87
N SER A 547 -26.60 -17.75 25.35
CA SER A 547 -26.91 -16.33 25.55
C SER A 547 -27.02 -15.55 24.24
N VAL A 548 -26.41 -16.03 23.14
CA VAL A 548 -26.29 -15.34 21.85
C VAL A 548 -27.28 -15.93 20.84
N ASP A 549 -28.21 -15.09 20.39
CA ASP A 549 -29.13 -15.37 19.29
C ASP A 549 -28.78 -14.52 18.04
N GLU A 550 -29.64 -14.54 17.02
CA GLU A 550 -29.42 -13.76 15.80
C GLU A 550 -29.49 -12.24 16.02
N LYS A 551 -30.24 -11.77 17.03
CA LYS A 551 -30.31 -10.34 17.36
C LYS A 551 -29.03 -9.87 18.05
N ALA A 552 -28.54 -10.64 19.02
CA ALA A 552 -27.21 -10.46 19.62
C ALA A 552 -26.12 -10.49 18.54
N ARG A 553 -26.30 -11.43 17.59
CA ARG A 553 -25.70 -11.53 16.26
C ARG A 553 -25.44 -10.17 15.61
N ALA A 554 -26.56 -9.57 15.22
CA ALA A 554 -26.62 -8.29 14.54
C ALA A 554 -26.00 -7.17 15.37
N LEU A 555 -26.30 -7.11 16.68
CA LEU A 555 -25.72 -6.08 17.56
C LEU A 555 -24.19 -6.14 17.60
N ALA A 556 -23.59 -7.32 17.66
CA ALA A 556 -22.13 -7.47 17.63
C ALA A 556 -21.54 -6.94 16.31
N ILE A 557 -22.24 -7.15 15.20
CA ILE A 557 -21.85 -6.62 13.89
C ILE A 557 -21.98 -5.09 13.87
N GLU A 558 -23.07 -4.52 14.39
CA GLU A 558 -23.27 -3.07 14.49
C GLU A 558 -22.18 -2.39 15.33
N LEU A 559 -21.81 -2.96 16.47
CA LEU A 559 -20.69 -2.48 17.28
C LEU A 559 -19.36 -2.58 16.51
N SER A 560 -19.15 -3.65 15.74
CA SER A 560 -17.99 -3.79 14.88
C SER A 560 -17.97 -2.76 13.74
N LYS A 561 -19.12 -2.40 13.16
CA LYS A 561 -19.25 -1.34 12.14
C LYS A 561 -18.91 0.02 12.72
N LEU A 562 -19.31 0.30 13.96
CA LEU A 562 -18.95 1.52 14.67
C LEU A 562 -17.42 1.67 14.82
N ILE A 563 -16.72 0.58 15.16
CA ILE A 563 -15.24 0.56 15.14
C ILE A 563 -14.72 0.82 13.71
N GLY A 564 -15.32 0.16 12.71
CA GLY A 564 -14.98 0.32 11.30
C GLY A 564 -15.22 1.72 10.72
N SER A 565 -16.13 2.51 11.31
CA SER A 565 -16.41 3.89 10.93
C SER A 565 -15.41 4.90 11.49
N SER A 566 -14.32 4.43 12.11
CA SER A 566 -13.35 5.26 12.83
C SER A 566 -14.01 6.07 13.96
N PHE A 567 -15.08 5.55 14.55
CA PHE A 567 -15.71 6.17 15.71
C PHE A 567 -14.70 6.26 16.87
N ASN A 568 -14.91 7.22 17.78
CA ASN A 568 -14.04 7.42 18.92
C ASN A 568 -14.05 6.17 19.83
N LYS A 569 -12.97 5.41 19.79
CA LYS A 569 -12.83 4.16 20.56
C LYS A 569 -12.82 4.39 22.08
N ILE A 570 -12.34 5.54 22.54
CA ILE A 570 -12.33 5.91 23.97
C ILE A 570 -13.76 6.17 24.44
N GLU A 571 -14.55 6.89 23.64
CA GLU A 571 -15.97 7.13 23.91
C GLU A 571 -16.74 5.80 23.96
N MET A 572 -16.53 4.95 22.95
CA MET A 572 -17.14 3.62 22.89
C MET A 572 -16.78 2.77 24.12
N THR A 573 -15.50 2.73 24.48
CA THR A 573 -15.00 1.98 25.66
C THR A 573 -15.60 2.51 26.95
N SER A 574 -15.65 3.84 27.11
CA SER A 574 -16.20 4.48 28.31
C SER A 574 -17.69 4.15 28.47
N ARG A 575 -18.46 4.21 27.38
CA ARG A 575 -19.89 3.90 27.39
C ARG A 575 -20.17 2.41 27.63
N LEU A 576 -19.42 1.51 26.97
CA LEU A 576 -19.53 0.07 27.20
C LEU A 576 -19.16 -0.31 28.64
N ALA A 577 -18.26 0.45 29.28
CA ALA A 577 -17.90 0.25 30.67
C ALA A 577 -19.01 0.66 31.67
N GLU A 578 -20.12 1.25 31.24
CA GLU A 578 -21.25 1.59 32.12
C GLU A 578 -22.35 0.51 32.11
N ILE A 579 -22.21 -0.52 31.27
CA ILE A 579 -23.20 -1.60 31.15
C ILE A 579 -23.29 -2.41 32.44
N SER A 580 -24.51 -2.54 32.96
CA SER A 580 -24.82 -3.33 34.16
C SER A 580 -25.70 -4.55 33.88
N SER A 581 -26.46 -4.53 32.79
CA SER A 581 -27.42 -5.58 32.45
C SER A 581 -27.40 -5.95 30.96
N LYS A 582 -27.96 -7.13 30.63
CA LYS A 582 -28.19 -7.55 29.25
C LYS A 582 -29.00 -6.51 28.47
N LYS A 583 -30.05 -5.98 29.10
CA LYS A 583 -30.97 -5.00 28.50
C LYS A 583 -30.28 -3.66 28.21
N ASP A 584 -29.30 -3.27 29.03
CA ASP A 584 -28.52 -2.04 28.78
C ASP A 584 -27.73 -2.18 27.48
N LEU A 585 -27.07 -3.33 27.29
CA LEU A 585 -26.30 -3.62 26.08
C LEU A 585 -27.22 -3.72 24.85
N GLU A 586 -28.37 -4.38 24.96
CA GLU A 586 -29.35 -4.47 23.86
C GLU A 586 -29.86 -3.10 23.39
N ASN A 587 -29.91 -2.10 24.28
CA ASN A 587 -30.37 -0.74 23.97
C ASN A 587 -29.22 0.27 23.74
N ILE A 588 -27.96 -0.16 23.76
CA ILE A 588 -26.82 0.77 23.75
C ILE A 588 -26.75 1.62 22.48
N MET A 589 -27.10 1.03 21.34
CA MET A 589 -27.03 1.70 20.04
C MET A 589 -27.97 2.90 20.00
N THR A 590 -29.23 2.70 20.43
CA THR A 590 -30.25 3.76 20.48
C THR A 590 -29.98 4.77 21.57
N THR A 591 -29.61 4.33 22.78
CA THR A 591 -29.40 5.23 23.92
C THR A 591 -28.16 6.11 23.76
N SER A 592 -27.18 5.68 22.98
CA SER A 592 -25.95 6.44 22.71
C SER A 592 -26.02 7.20 21.37
N GLY A 593 -27.05 6.98 20.56
CA GLY A 593 -27.16 7.53 19.20
C GLY A 593 -26.16 6.94 18.19
N TRP A 594 -25.56 5.79 18.50
CA TRP A 594 -24.59 5.11 17.65
C TRP A 594 -25.25 4.48 16.42
N ASP A 595 -26.54 4.16 16.51
CA ASP A 595 -27.36 3.73 15.37
C ASP A 595 -27.32 4.74 14.22
N LYS A 596 -27.42 6.03 14.51
CA LYS A 596 -27.29 7.10 13.50
C LYS A 596 -25.89 7.14 12.89
N LYS A 597 -24.84 6.89 13.70
CA LYS A 597 -23.45 6.86 13.23
C LYS A 597 -23.15 5.66 12.35
N VAL A 598 -23.65 4.49 12.70
CA VAL A 598 -23.55 3.32 11.82
C VAL A 598 -24.34 3.56 10.54
N LYS A 599 -25.54 4.16 10.63
CA LYS A 599 -26.31 4.53 9.44
C LYS A 599 -25.57 5.51 8.52
N GLU A 600 -24.99 6.58 9.05
CA GLU A 600 -24.15 7.53 8.28
C GLU A 600 -22.98 6.81 7.59
N TYR A 601 -22.34 5.87 8.31
CA TYR A 601 -21.26 5.06 7.78
C TYR A 601 -21.72 4.14 6.65
N GLU A 602 -22.85 3.46 6.82
CA GLU A 602 -23.44 2.58 5.82
C GLU A 602 -23.93 3.33 4.58
N ASP A 603 -24.59 4.48 4.76
CA ASP A 603 -25.01 5.36 3.67
C ASP A 603 -23.78 5.82 2.87
N GLY A 604 -22.69 6.18 3.55
CA GLY A 604 -21.42 6.51 2.91
C GLY A 604 -20.76 5.32 2.21
N LEU A 605 -20.82 4.11 2.79
CA LEU A 605 -20.34 2.88 2.16
C LEU A 605 -21.14 2.55 0.90
N ALA A 606 -22.46 2.69 0.91
CA ALA A 606 -23.33 2.38 -0.23
C ALA A 606 -22.92 3.15 -1.50
N VAL A 607 -22.39 4.37 -1.35
CA VAL A 607 -21.89 5.20 -2.45
C VAL A 607 -20.57 4.65 -3.02
N VAL A 608 -19.70 4.10 -2.20
CA VAL A 608 -18.33 3.70 -2.61
C VAL A 608 -18.17 2.20 -2.84
N LEU A 609 -18.99 1.35 -2.22
CA LEU A 609 -18.95 -0.12 -2.36
C LEU A 609 -19.03 -0.60 -3.82
N PRO A 610 -19.86 -0.01 -4.71
CA PRO A 610 -19.86 -0.38 -6.12
C PRO A 610 -18.50 -0.22 -6.81
N ARG A 611 -17.61 0.66 -6.29
CA ARG A 611 -16.25 0.83 -6.84
C ARG A 611 -15.38 -0.40 -6.63
N THR A 612 -15.69 -1.27 -5.67
CA THR A 612 -14.99 -2.56 -5.50
C THR A 612 -15.15 -3.47 -6.72
N GLU A 613 -16.21 -3.27 -7.51
CA GLU A 613 -16.45 -4.05 -8.73
C GLU A 613 -15.61 -3.62 -9.93
N THR A 614 -14.83 -2.54 -9.80
CA THR A 614 -14.00 -2.01 -10.90
C THR A 614 -12.84 -2.93 -11.28
N ASN A 615 -12.31 -3.64 -10.29
CA ASN A 615 -11.10 -4.46 -10.40
C ASN A 615 -11.24 -5.76 -9.60
N MET A 616 -12.05 -6.68 -10.12
CA MET A 616 -12.27 -8.00 -9.54
C MET A 616 -11.88 -9.11 -10.52
N LEU A 617 -11.10 -10.06 -10.02
CA LEU A 617 -10.59 -11.19 -10.80
C LEU A 617 -10.75 -12.49 -10.00
N TYR A 618 -11.08 -13.58 -10.68
CA TYR A 618 -10.90 -14.92 -10.14
C TYR A 618 -9.52 -15.46 -10.49
N LEU A 619 -8.86 -16.02 -9.49
CA LEU A 619 -7.78 -16.97 -9.64
C LEU A 619 -8.38 -18.38 -9.52
N SER A 620 -8.43 -19.12 -10.62
CA SER A 620 -8.86 -20.52 -10.65
C SER A 620 -7.64 -21.42 -10.52
N LEU A 621 -7.62 -22.27 -9.48
CA LEU A 621 -6.57 -23.26 -9.27
C LEU A 621 -7.18 -24.65 -9.36
N LEU A 622 -6.57 -25.53 -10.15
CA LEU A 622 -6.95 -26.93 -10.26
C LEU A 622 -6.20 -27.76 -9.22
N LYS A 623 -6.94 -28.55 -8.43
CA LYS A 623 -6.37 -29.55 -7.51
C LYS A 623 -5.86 -30.74 -8.30
N ALA A 624 -4.55 -30.92 -8.34
CA ALA A 624 -3.94 -32.10 -8.95
C ALA A 624 -4.48 -33.37 -8.27
N PRO A 625 -4.97 -34.36 -9.04
CA PRO A 625 -5.49 -35.59 -8.47
C PRO A 625 -4.36 -36.39 -7.79
N PRO A 626 -4.66 -37.18 -6.74
CA PRO A 626 -3.69 -38.07 -6.13
C PRO A 626 -3.02 -38.97 -7.17
N ALA A 627 -1.68 -39.00 -7.19
CA ALA A 627 -0.85 -39.70 -8.18
C ALA A 627 -1.04 -39.25 -9.66
N GLY A 628 -1.64 -38.08 -9.92
CA GLY A 628 -1.79 -37.54 -11.28
C GLY A 628 -2.87 -38.23 -12.14
N ASP A 629 -3.76 -39.01 -11.54
CA ASP A 629 -4.84 -39.70 -12.24
C ASP A 629 -6.08 -38.80 -12.45
N TYR A 630 -6.10 -38.04 -13.54
CA TYR A 630 -7.22 -37.18 -13.97
C TYR A 630 -8.50 -37.95 -14.37
N SER A 631 -8.51 -39.26 -14.20
CA SER A 631 -9.62 -40.11 -14.56
C SER A 631 -10.59 -40.37 -13.39
N LYS A 632 -10.21 -39.92 -12.18
CA LYS A 632 -11.00 -39.89 -10.94
C LYS A 632 -11.73 -38.55 -10.78
N ASN A 633 -12.74 -38.49 -9.89
CA ASN A 633 -13.52 -37.28 -9.59
C ASN A 633 -14.10 -36.54 -10.82
N LEU A 634 -14.41 -37.28 -11.88
CA LEU A 634 -15.13 -36.76 -13.05
C LEU A 634 -16.63 -36.67 -12.74
N LEU A 635 -17.30 -35.68 -13.34
CA LEU A 635 -18.76 -35.63 -13.38
C LEU A 635 -19.32 -36.89 -14.05
N PHE A 636 -20.55 -37.28 -13.70
CA PHE A 636 -21.20 -38.47 -14.27
C PHE A 636 -21.24 -38.42 -15.82
N THR A 637 -21.58 -37.26 -16.37
CA THR A 637 -21.61 -37.00 -17.82
C THR A 637 -20.23 -37.13 -18.48
N ASP A 638 -19.17 -36.74 -17.77
CA ASP A 638 -17.80 -36.83 -18.29
C ASP A 638 -17.19 -38.21 -18.12
N LYS A 639 -17.63 -39.01 -17.12
CA LYS A 639 -17.34 -40.45 -17.05
C LYS A 639 -17.86 -41.18 -18.28
N ILE A 640 -19.04 -40.80 -18.77
CA ILE A 640 -19.62 -41.36 -20.01
C ILE A 640 -18.77 -40.94 -21.22
N LYS A 641 -18.42 -39.65 -21.36
CA LYS A 641 -17.54 -39.18 -22.46
C LYS A 641 -16.18 -39.86 -22.45
N LYS A 642 -15.60 -40.12 -21.28
CA LYS A 642 -14.37 -40.90 -21.12
C LYS A 642 -14.49 -42.29 -21.77
N ILE A 643 -15.63 -42.98 -21.62
CA ILE A 643 -15.82 -44.32 -22.19
C ILE A 643 -15.90 -44.27 -23.72
N PHE A 644 -16.62 -43.30 -24.29
CA PHE A 644 -16.93 -43.28 -25.72
C PHE A 644 -15.99 -42.43 -26.59
N MET A 645 -15.27 -41.46 -26.01
CA MET A 645 -14.55 -40.42 -26.79
C MET A 645 -13.06 -40.28 -26.43
N THR A 646 -12.50 -41.17 -25.60
CA THR A 646 -11.10 -41.09 -25.20
C THR A 646 -10.15 -41.30 -26.39
N PRO A 647 -9.23 -40.36 -26.68
CA PRO A 647 -8.23 -40.54 -27.73
C PRO A 647 -7.31 -41.74 -27.48
N LYS A 648 -6.89 -42.45 -28.54
CA LYS A 648 -5.98 -43.61 -28.43
C LYS A 648 -4.52 -43.23 -28.12
N ARG A 649 -4.09 -42.02 -28.51
CA ARG A 649 -2.71 -41.56 -28.26
C ARG A 649 -2.52 -41.14 -26.79
N PRO A 650 -1.47 -41.59 -26.08
CA PRO A 650 -1.27 -41.34 -24.65
C PRO A 650 -1.30 -39.85 -24.26
N GLU A 651 -0.61 -38.98 -25.00
CA GLU A 651 -0.58 -37.54 -24.68
C GLU A 651 -1.93 -36.85 -24.89
N LYS A 652 -2.61 -37.17 -26.00
CA LYS A 652 -3.96 -36.66 -26.27
C LYS A 652 -4.97 -37.21 -25.27
N LYS A 653 -4.79 -38.44 -24.79
CA LYS A 653 -5.61 -39.06 -23.73
C LYS A 653 -5.43 -38.32 -22.41
N LYS A 654 -4.20 -38.02 -22.01
CA LYS A 654 -3.91 -37.26 -20.77
C LYS A 654 -4.53 -35.87 -20.83
N LEU A 655 -4.34 -35.15 -21.94
CA LEU A 655 -4.92 -33.82 -22.14
C LEU A 655 -6.46 -33.85 -22.15
N PHE A 656 -7.06 -34.85 -22.80
CA PHE A 656 -8.50 -35.05 -22.82
C PHE A 656 -9.07 -35.34 -21.43
N LEU A 657 -8.44 -36.24 -20.66
CA LEU A 657 -8.85 -36.55 -19.30
C LEU A 657 -8.71 -35.34 -18.38
N LYS A 658 -7.61 -34.59 -18.49
CA LYS A 658 -7.43 -33.34 -17.75
C LYS A 658 -8.54 -32.33 -18.06
N LYS A 659 -8.94 -32.20 -19.33
CA LYS A 659 -10.05 -31.33 -19.75
C LYS A 659 -11.42 -31.78 -19.21
N LEU A 660 -11.64 -33.08 -19.06
CA LEU A 660 -12.85 -33.58 -18.40
C LEU A 660 -12.80 -33.34 -16.89
N TYR A 661 -11.62 -33.46 -16.29
CA TYR A 661 -11.41 -33.27 -14.86
C TYR A 661 -11.63 -31.80 -14.43
N THR A 662 -11.23 -30.84 -15.26
CA THR A 662 -11.49 -29.39 -15.05
C THR A 662 -12.97 -29.01 -15.12
N ASN A 663 -13.85 -29.87 -15.63
CA ASN A 663 -15.28 -29.55 -15.66
C ASN A 663 -15.96 -29.69 -14.29
N ASN A 664 -15.37 -30.45 -13.36
CA ASN A 664 -15.95 -30.63 -12.02
C ASN A 664 -15.53 -29.46 -11.11
N PRO A 665 -16.47 -28.62 -10.63
CA PRO A 665 -16.16 -27.50 -9.75
C PRO A 665 -15.47 -27.90 -8.43
N GLU A 666 -15.71 -29.11 -7.92
CA GLU A 666 -15.08 -29.60 -6.68
C GLU A 666 -13.56 -29.79 -6.80
N ASN A 667 -13.08 -29.96 -8.04
CA ASN A 667 -11.66 -30.07 -8.33
C ASN A 667 -10.97 -28.70 -8.39
N HIS A 668 -11.70 -27.60 -8.27
CA HIS A 668 -11.17 -26.25 -8.32
C HIS A 668 -11.14 -25.58 -6.94
N ILE A 669 -10.20 -24.67 -6.78
CA ILE A 669 -10.22 -23.63 -5.75
C ILE A 669 -10.41 -22.31 -6.48
N LYS A 670 -11.39 -21.52 -6.03
CA LYS A 670 -11.64 -20.18 -6.54
C LYS A 670 -11.22 -19.15 -5.51
N ILE A 671 -10.19 -18.38 -5.85
CA ILE A 671 -9.81 -17.21 -5.08
C ILE A 671 -10.36 -15.98 -5.78
N MET A 672 -11.23 -15.22 -5.11
CA MET A 672 -11.64 -13.90 -5.59
C MET A 672 -10.63 -12.88 -5.11
N ALA A 673 -9.96 -12.21 -6.05
CA ALA A 673 -9.04 -11.12 -5.77
C ALA A 673 -9.64 -9.78 -6.16
N VAL A 674 -9.54 -8.81 -5.27
CA VAL A 674 -10.11 -7.47 -5.41
C VAL A 674 -9.02 -6.44 -5.14
N LEU A 675 -8.81 -5.50 -6.07
CA LEU A 675 -7.97 -4.34 -5.84
C LEU A 675 -8.80 -3.27 -5.12
N SER A 676 -8.36 -2.82 -3.94
CA SER A 676 -9.04 -1.79 -3.17
C SER A 676 -9.18 -0.52 -4.02
N PRO A 677 -10.40 0.03 -4.16
CA PRO A 677 -10.60 1.25 -4.93
C PRO A 677 -9.97 2.45 -4.22
N PHE A 678 -9.69 3.50 -4.99
CA PHE A 678 -9.28 4.79 -4.45
C PHE A 678 -10.44 5.46 -3.73
N ILE A 679 -10.18 5.98 -2.53
CA ILE A 679 -11.13 6.73 -1.70
C ILE A 679 -10.62 8.15 -1.54
N ASN A 680 -11.48 9.13 -1.85
CA ASN A 680 -11.15 10.53 -1.77
C ASN A 680 -11.48 11.10 -0.39
N ALA A 681 -10.47 11.12 0.49
CA ALA A 681 -10.60 11.67 1.84
C ALA A 681 -11.09 13.13 1.86
N LYS A 682 -10.78 13.96 0.84
CA LYS A 682 -11.24 15.36 0.77
C LYS A 682 -12.75 15.53 0.61
N LYS A 683 -13.39 14.52 0.02
CA LYS A 683 -14.84 14.48 -0.13
C LYS A 683 -15.53 13.85 1.09
N GLY A 684 -14.76 13.49 2.13
CA GLY A 684 -15.27 12.73 3.27
C GLY A 684 -15.73 11.33 2.89
N GLU A 685 -15.20 10.75 1.80
CA GLU A 685 -15.62 9.43 1.35
C GLU A 685 -15.24 8.35 2.38
N THR A 686 -16.20 7.47 2.67
CA THR A 686 -16.01 6.37 3.62
C THR A 686 -14.97 5.37 3.12
N LYS A 687 -14.04 4.97 3.99
CA LYS A 687 -13.05 3.93 3.66
C LYS A 687 -13.69 2.55 3.67
N ILE A 688 -13.47 1.79 2.61
CA ILE A 688 -13.91 0.39 2.51
C ILE A 688 -12.88 -0.50 3.22
N ASN A 689 -13.33 -1.19 4.26
CA ASN A 689 -12.55 -2.25 4.90
C ASN A 689 -12.87 -3.61 4.28
N VAL A 690 -12.03 -4.62 4.58
CA VAL A 690 -12.14 -5.97 4.02
C VAL A 690 -13.48 -6.64 4.36
N ALA A 691 -14.00 -6.43 5.58
CA ALA A 691 -15.27 -7.00 6.00
C ALA A 691 -16.45 -6.41 5.21
N SER A 692 -16.48 -5.10 5.02
CA SER A 692 -17.50 -4.42 4.19
C SER A 692 -17.42 -4.88 2.73
N ALA A 693 -16.21 -5.05 2.19
CA ALA A 693 -16.03 -5.58 0.84
C ALA A 693 -16.55 -7.03 0.71
N ILE A 694 -16.27 -7.89 1.70
CA ILE A 694 -16.78 -9.27 1.74
C ILE A 694 -18.31 -9.30 1.83
N ASN A 695 -18.89 -8.52 2.75
CA ASN A 695 -20.33 -8.40 2.92
C ASN A 695 -21.00 -8.01 1.60
N TYR A 696 -20.51 -6.95 0.97
CA TYR A 696 -21.03 -6.50 -0.32
C TYR A 696 -20.84 -7.56 -1.42
N LEU A 697 -19.63 -8.03 -1.65
CA LEU A 697 -19.33 -8.87 -2.83
C LEU A 697 -19.83 -10.32 -2.70
N LEU A 698 -19.62 -10.95 -1.54
CA LEU A 698 -19.95 -12.37 -1.37
C LEU A 698 -21.38 -12.59 -0.90
N TYR A 699 -21.94 -11.68 -0.10
CA TYR A 699 -23.28 -11.86 0.47
C TYR A 699 -24.36 -11.06 -0.27
N ASP A 700 -24.15 -9.75 -0.51
CA ASP A 700 -25.16 -8.93 -1.21
C ASP A 700 -25.17 -9.23 -2.71
N ARG A 701 -23.99 -9.23 -3.34
CA ARG A 701 -23.80 -9.50 -4.77
C ARG A 701 -23.73 -10.99 -5.10
N LYS A 702 -23.63 -11.86 -4.08
CA LYS A 702 -23.65 -13.33 -4.18
C LYS A 702 -22.55 -13.91 -5.07
N TYR A 703 -21.40 -13.24 -5.18
CA TYR A 703 -20.24 -13.84 -5.83
C TYR A 703 -19.73 -15.01 -4.99
N CYS A 704 -19.25 -16.07 -5.65
CA CYS A 704 -18.82 -17.29 -5.00
C CYS A 704 -17.29 -17.39 -4.98
N ALA A 705 -16.70 -17.59 -3.81
CA ALA A 705 -15.26 -17.78 -3.66
C ALA A 705 -14.95 -18.70 -2.48
N ASP A 706 -13.92 -19.52 -2.60
CA ASP A 706 -13.39 -20.31 -1.50
C ASP A 706 -12.49 -19.47 -0.59
N TYR A 707 -11.72 -18.58 -1.23
CA TYR A 707 -10.81 -17.63 -0.60
C TYR A 707 -11.01 -16.22 -1.18
N PHE A 708 -10.81 -15.20 -0.36
CA PHE A 708 -10.98 -13.79 -0.73
C PHE A 708 -9.70 -13.01 -0.44
N PHE A 709 -9.10 -12.40 -1.47
CA PHE A 709 -7.84 -11.66 -1.41
C PHE A 709 -8.11 -10.18 -1.70
N TYR A 710 -7.96 -9.33 -0.69
CA TYR A 710 -8.17 -7.89 -0.80
C TYR A 710 -6.82 -7.16 -0.85
N CYS A 711 -6.52 -6.54 -1.98
CA CYS A 711 -5.20 -5.99 -2.29
C CYS A 711 -5.21 -4.45 -2.19
N TYR A 712 -4.42 -3.89 -1.28
CA TYR A 712 -4.09 -2.46 -1.24
C TYR A 712 -2.82 -2.21 -2.05
N GLY A 713 -2.88 -2.49 -3.35
CA GLY A 713 -1.71 -2.62 -4.20
C GLY A 713 -0.85 -3.82 -3.82
N SER A 714 0.48 -3.73 -3.97
CA SER A 714 1.43 -4.76 -3.52
C SER A 714 1.96 -4.56 -2.10
N GLN A 715 1.56 -3.48 -1.43
CA GLN A 715 2.05 -3.13 -0.09
C GLN A 715 1.30 -3.86 1.02
N ILE A 716 0.01 -4.14 0.85
CA ILE A 716 -0.76 -4.91 1.82
C ILE A 716 -1.76 -5.78 1.05
N MET A 717 -1.78 -7.07 1.37
CA MET A 717 -2.82 -7.99 0.93
C MET A 717 -3.43 -8.66 2.15
N THR A 718 -4.74 -8.48 2.34
CA THR A 718 -5.49 -9.12 3.43
C THR A 718 -6.34 -10.24 2.86
N THR A 719 -6.27 -11.42 3.48
CA THR A 719 -6.91 -12.63 2.99
C THR A 719 -7.92 -13.17 3.99
N ARG A 720 -9.00 -13.76 3.48
CA ARG A 720 -10.05 -14.42 4.27
C ARG A 720 -10.48 -15.71 3.60
N LYS A 721 -10.90 -16.68 4.40
CA LYS A 721 -11.50 -17.95 3.97
C LYS A 721 -13.02 -17.93 4.25
N PRO A 722 -13.84 -17.44 3.32
CA PRO A 722 -15.30 -17.46 3.47
C PRO A 722 -15.89 -18.88 3.42
N ASN A 723 -15.32 -19.80 2.63
CA ASN A 723 -15.79 -21.18 2.56
C ASN A 723 -15.10 -22.05 3.61
N ALA A 724 -15.80 -22.34 4.72
CA ALA A 724 -15.25 -23.17 5.79
C ALA A 724 -14.96 -24.63 5.35
N GLY A 725 -15.62 -25.13 4.29
CA GLY A 725 -15.52 -26.52 3.85
C GLY A 725 -14.24 -26.91 3.10
N ASP A 726 -13.49 -25.94 2.55
CA ASP A 726 -12.23 -26.24 1.82
C ASP A 726 -11.02 -26.09 2.74
N GLU A 727 -10.29 -27.16 3.05
CA GLU A 727 -9.10 -27.09 3.93
C GLU A 727 -7.76 -27.09 3.17
N THR A 728 -7.79 -26.87 1.86
CA THR A 728 -6.61 -27.09 1.00
C THR A 728 -5.51 -26.07 1.27
N ILE A 729 -5.87 -24.80 1.48
CA ILE A 729 -4.93 -23.71 1.71
C ILE A 729 -5.04 -23.22 3.16
N ASN A 730 -3.92 -23.29 3.87
CA ASN A 730 -3.69 -22.56 5.12
C ASN A 730 -3.18 -21.15 4.81
N LEU A 731 -3.99 -20.13 5.08
CA LEU A 731 -3.63 -18.74 4.79
C LEU A 731 -2.48 -18.22 5.66
N SER A 732 -2.33 -18.70 6.90
CA SER A 732 -1.29 -18.24 7.82
C SER A 732 0.10 -18.47 7.25
N THR A 733 0.36 -19.68 6.77
CA THR A 733 1.68 -20.07 6.24
C THR A 733 1.87 -19.63 4.79
N LEU A 734 0.79 -19.61 3.98
CA LEU A 734 0.88 -19.10 2.61
C LEU A 734 1.26 -17.61 2.57
N MET A 735 0.69 -16.80 3.46
CA MET A 735 1.00 -15.37 3.53
C MET A 735 2.49 -15.11 3.84
N GLN A 736 3.12 -15.97 4.64
CA GLN A 736 4.56 -15.90 4.88
C GLN A 736 5.39 -16.19 3.63
N HIS A 737 4.90 -17.09 2.77
CA HIS A 737 5.57 -17.43 1.50
C HIS A 737 5.41 -16.34 0.44
N ILE A 738 4.23 -15.72 0.37
CA ILE A 738 3.95 -14.63 -0.58
C ILE A 738 4.68 -13.35 -0.19
N GLY A 739 4.71 -13.02 1.10
CA GLY A 739 5.44 -11.87 1.67
C GLY A 739 6.74 -12.32 2.33
N THR A 740 6.78 -12.25 3.67
CA THR A 740 7.93 -12.55 4.53
C THR A 740 7.53 -13.40 5.75
N LYS A 741 8.49 -13.94 6.50
CA LYS A 741 8.20 -14.72 7.74
C LYS A 741 7.49 -13.93 8.84
N ALA A 742 7.58 -12.59 8.84
CA ALA A 742 6.85 -11.73 9.76
C ALA A 742 5.35 -11.65 9.44
N ASP A 743 4.96 -11.99 8.21
CA ASP A 743 3.56 -12.01 7.78
C ASP A 743 2.80 -13.24 8.32
N GLY A 744 1.48 -13.28 8.12
CA GLY A 744 0.65 -14.40 8.55
C GLY A 744 -0.60 -13.99 9.32
N GLY A 745 -1.06 -14.87 10.20
CA GLY A 745 -2.28 -14.73 10.97
C GLY A 745 -2.88 -16.09 11.32
N HIS A 746 -4.19 -16.22 11.23
CA HIS A 746 -4.90 -17.50 11.39
C HIS A 746 -5.07 -18.20 10.04
N LYS A 747 -5.33 -19.51 10.06
CA LYS A 747 -5.56 -20.31 8.84
C LYS A 747 -6.68 -19.78 7.94
N GLY A 748 -7.67 -19.12 8.53
CA GLY A 748 -8.82 -18.53 7.82
C GLY A 748 -8.72 -17.02 7.59
N ALA A 749 -7.71 -16.35 8.15
CA ALA A 749 -7.56 -14.91 8.07
C ALA A 749 -6.09 -14.49 8.29
N ALA A 750 -5.43 -13.99 7.26
CA ALA A 750 -4.03 -13.60 7.33
C ALA A 750 -3.75 -12.35 6.47
N THR A 751 -2.64 -11.68 6.74
CA THR A 751 -2.19 -10.51 5.99
C THR A 751 -0.72 -10.68 5.61
N CYS A 752 -0.33 -10.18 4.43
CA CYS A 752 1.07 -10.06 4.05
C CYS A 752 1.39 -8.78 3.26
N GLN A 753 2.68 -8.52 3.08
CA GLN A 753 3.20 -7.50 2.17
C GLN A 753 3.96 -8.15 1.00
N PRO A 754 3.30 -8.43 -0.14
CA PRO A 754 3.94 -9.06 -1.29
C PRO A 754 5.21 -8.32 -1.77
N SER A 755 5.22 -6.99 -1.71
CA SER A 755 6.37 -6.15 -2.11
C SER A 755 7.63 -6.34 -1.27
N SER A 756 7.50 -6.93 -0.07
CA SER A 756 8.60 -7.24 0.83
C SER A 756 9.28 -8.58 0.53
N ASN A 757 8.71 -9.42 -0.35
CA ASN A 757 9.36 -10.65 -0.76
C ASN A 757 10.65 -10.34 -1.57
N PRO A 758 11.80 -10.99 -1.28
CA PRO A 758 13.05 -10.77 -2.03
C PRO A 758 12.92 -10.97 -3.55
N GLY A 759 12.10 -11.97 -3.95
CA GLY A 759 11.85 -12.29 -5.35
C GLY A 759 10.76 -11.45 -6.01
N PHE A 760 10.25 -10.42 -5.33
CA PHE A 760 9.18 -9.59 -5.86
C PHE A 760 9.65 -8.72 -7.04
N PRO A 761 8.96 -8.71 -8.20
CA PRO A 761 9.39 -7.97 -9.38
C PRO A 761 9.07 -6.47 -9.26
N LYS A 762 9.84 -5.75 -8.43
CA LYS A 762 9.60 -4.34 -8.05
C LYS A 762 9.46 -3.40 -9.27
N LYS A 763 10.22 -3.59 -10.34
CA LYS A 763 10.15 -2.73 -11.56
C LYS A 763 8.73 -2.71 -12.16
N ARG A 764 8.01 -3.82 -12.12
CA ARG A 764 6.69 -3.98 -12.76
C ARG A 764 5.53 -3.88 -11.77
N LEU A 765 5.70 -4.42 -10.55
CA LEU A 765 4.61 -4.65 -9.61
C LEU A 765 4.71 -3.85 -8.31
N LEU A 766 5.67 -2.93 -8.14
CA LEU A 766 5.74 -2.10 -6.91
C LEU A 766 4.52 -1.18 -6.74
N LYS A 767 3.95 -0.71 -7.85
CA LYS A 767 2.72 0.08 -7.88
C LYS A 767 1.63 -0.69 -8.63
N VAL A 768 1.02 -1.65 -7.95
CA VAL A 768 -0.12 -2.38 -8.50
C VAL A 768 -1.33 -1.46 -8.59
N GLY A 769 -1.95 -1.40 -9.77
CA GLY A 769 -3.17 -0.68 -10.07
C GLY A 769 -3.92 -1.35 -11.22
N ASP A 770 -4.91 -0.66 -11.80
CA ASP A 770 -5.71 -1.18 -12.91
C ASP A 770 -4.86 -1.69 -14.08
N LYS A 771 -3.68 -1.11 -14.33
CA LYS A 771 -2.85 -1.47 -15.50
C LYS A 771 -2.18 -2.84 -15.42
N ASN A 772 -1.85 -3.28 -14.21
CA ASN A 772 -0.96 -4.44 -13.96
C ASN A 772 -1.51 -5.41 -12.89
N ILE A 773 -2.75 -5.23 -12.43
CA ILE A 773 -3.37 -6.13 -11.45
C ILE A 773 -3.46 -7.59 -11.94
N ILE A 774 -3.73 -7.81 -13.23
CA ILE A 774 -3.77 -9.16 -13.81
C ILE A 774 -2.39 -9.82 -13.74
N GLU A 775 -1.33 -9.10 -14.11
CA GLU A 775 0.06 -9.57 -13.99
C GLU A 775 0.44 -9.86 -12.53
N PHE A 776 0.00 -9.01 -11.60
CA PHE A 776 0.18 -9.24 -10.18
C PHE A 776 -0.47 -10.54 -9.70
N LEU A 777 -1.65 -10.90 -10.18
CA LEU A 777 -2.28 -12.17 -9.82
C LEU A 777 -1.58 -13.39 -10.40
N TYR A 778 -0.95 -13.28 -11.58
CA TYR A 778 -0.06 -14.34 -12.07
C TYR A 778 1.16 -14.54 -11.18
N TYR A 779 1.75 -13.45 -10.64
CA TYR A 779 2.81 -13.56 -9.62
C TYR A 779 2.30 -14.28 -8.36
N ILE A 780 1.12 -13.90 -7.85
CA ILE A 780 0.51 -14.55 -6.67
C ILE A 780 0.24 -16.03 -6.95
N ALA A 781 -0.27 -16.38 -8.13
CA ALA A 781 -0.49 -17.76 -8.53
C ALA A 781 0.80 -18.58 -8.56
N GLY A 782 1.89 -17.99 -9.08
CA GLY A 782 3.22 -18.58 -9.04
C GLY A 782 3.66 -18.91 -7.61
N LYS A 783 3.49 -17.96 -6.68
CA LYS A 783 3.80 -18.16 -5.26
C LYS A 783 2.93 -19.22 -4.59
N ILE A 784 1.65 -19.30 -4.95
CA ILE A 784 0.78 -20.38 -4.46
C ILE A 784 1.25 -21.74 -4.98
N LYS A 785 1.60 -21.85 -6.26
CA LYS A 785 2.11 -23.09 -6.86
C LYS A 785 3.46 -23.53 -6.27
N GLU A 786 4.36 -22.58 -6.01
CA GLU A 786 5.63 -22.86 -5.32
C GLU A 786 5.40 -23.49 -3.94
N TYR A 787 4.42 -22.98 -3.19
CA TYR A 787 4.14 -23.46 -1.82
C TYR A 787 3.24 -24.71 -1.79
N TYR A 788 2.29 -24.81 -2.72
CA TYR A 788 1.39 -25.96 -2.90
C TYR A 788 1.57 -26.55 -4.30
N PRO A 789 2.56 -27.42 -4.54
CA PRO A 789 2.82 -28.02 -5.86
C PRO A 789 1.64 -28.83 -6.42
N SER A 790 0.71 -29.24 -5.56
CA SER A 790 -0.54 -29.93 -5.94
C SER A 790 -1.60 -28.99 -6.53
N LEU A 791 -1.37 -27.67 -6.57
CA LEU A 791 -2.27 -26.70 -7.15
C LEU A 791 -1.70 -26.17 -8.46
N GLU A 792 -2.43 -26.36 -9.55
CA GLU A 792 -2.07 -25.85 -10.87
C GLU A 792 -2.90 -24.62 -11.21
N LEU A 793 -2.28 -23.57 -11.76
CA LEU A 793 -3.05 -22.43 -12.27
C LEU A 793 -3.84 -22.86 -13.50
N ASP A 794 -5.16 -22.74 -13.40
CA ASP A 794 -6.09 -22.94 -14.51
C ASP A 794 -6.29 -21.62 -15.27
N GLY A 795 -6.49 -20.51 -14.56
CA GLY A 795 -6.54 -19.20 -15.19
C GLY A 795 -6.75 -18.04 -14.23
N VAL A 796 -6.49 -16.83 -14.75
CA VAL A 796 -6.88 -15.55 -14.15
C VAL A 796 -7.95 -14.96 -15.06
N CYS A 797 -9.13 -14.62 -14.56
CA CYS A 797 -10.19 -14.03 -15.39
C CYS A 797 -11.02 -13.00 -14.63
N PRO A 798 -11.56 -11.97 -15.30
CA PRO A 798 -12.50 -11.04 -14.65
C PRO A 798 -13.70 -11.77 -14.05
N VAL A 799 -14.21 -11.24 -12.93
CA VAL A 799 -15.43 -11.77 -12.30
C VAL A 799 -16.64 -11.38 -13.13
N GLN A 800 -17.43 -12.37 -13.57
CA GLN A 800 -18.67 -12.10 -14.29
C GLN A 800 -19.73 -11.51 -13.36
N ALA A 801 -20.06 -10.24 -13.54
CA ALA A 801 -21.11 -9.54 -12.78
C ALA A 801 -22.50 -9.80 -13.39
N ALA A 802 -23.56 -9.89 -12.59
CA ALA A 802 -24.93 -9.91 -13.16
C ALA A 802 -25.24 -8.58 -13.88
N GLY A 803 -24.83 -7.46 -13.29
CA GLY A 803 -24.80 -6.11 -13.83
C GLY A 803 -24.00 -5.21 -12.89
N TYR A 804 -23.58 -4.04 -13.33
CA TYR A 804 -22.88 -3.06 -12.49
C TYR A 804 -23.85 -1.98 -11.99
N ALA A 805 -23.39 -1.09 -11.11
CA ALA A 805 -24.17 0.10 -10.77
C ALA A 805 -24.43 0.96 -12.03
N GLU A 806 -25.59 1.62 -12.09
CA GLU A 806 -26.11 2.25 -13.30
C GLU A 806 -25.14 3.26 -13.93
N ASN A 807 -24.41 4.00 -13.11
CA ASN A 807 -23.39 4.96 -13.53
C ASN A 807 -22.19 4.31 -14.26
N TYR A 808 -21.83 3.07 -13.93
CA TYR A 808 -20.87 2.27 -14.67
C TYR A 808 -21.49 1.65 -15.92
N GLU A 809 -22.72 1.13 -15.82
CA GLU A 809 -23.44 0.54 -16.96
C GLU A 809 -23.57 1.53 -18.13
N ARG A 810 -23.99 2.77 -17.87
CA ARG A 810 -24.07 3.83 -18.89
C ARG A 810 -22.74 4.09 -19.60
N ALA A 811 -21.63 4.03 -18.87
CA ALA A 811 -20.30 4.18 -19.45
C ALA A 811 -19.86 2.92 -20.23
N LEU A 812 -20.15 1.72 -19.72
CA LEU A 812 -19.82 0.45 -20.36
C LEU A 812 -20.62 0.22 -21.64
N ASP A 813 -21.87 0.68 -21.71
CA ASP A 813 -22.70 0.58 -22.92
C ASP A 813 -22.11 1.35 -24.11
N LYS A 814 -21.27 2.37 -23.84
CA LYS A 814 -20.56 3.11 -24.88
C LYS A 814 -19.41 2.34 -25.50
N ILE A 815 -18.98 1.21 -24.91
CA ILE A 815 -17.92 0.36 -25.46
C ILE A 815 -18.26 -0.09 -26.88
N LYS A 816 -19.54 -0.32 -27.21
CA LYS A 816 -19.96 -0.75 -28.56
C LYS A 816 -19.55 0.24 -29.67
N TYR A 817 -19.36 1.53 -29.34
CA TYR A 817 -18.89 2.56 -30.28
C TYR A 817 -17.36 2.64 -30.38
N GLY A 818 -16.64 1.89 -29.54
CA GLY A 818 -15.19 1.92 -29.42
C GLY A 818 -14.53 0.55 -29.57
N VAL A 819 -15.16 -0.38 -30.29
CA VAL A 819 -14.65 -1.74 -30.54
C VAL A 819 -14.40 -1.93 -32.03
N VAL A 820 -13.30 -2.60 -32.38
CA VAL A 820 -12.99 -3.10 -33.73
C VAL A 820 -12.41 -4.50 -33.61
N PHE A 821 -12.71 -5.40 -34.54
CA PHE A 821 -12.17 -6.76 -34.57
C PHE A 821 -11.01 -6.90 -35.52
N TYR A 822 -9.95 -7.53 -35.03
CA TYR A 822 -8.83 -8.02 -35.81
C TYR A 822 -8.99 -9.52 -36.07
N THR A 823 -8.85 -9.92 -37.33
CA THR A 823 -8.71 -11.32 -37.73
C THR A 823 -7.25 -11.57 -38.04
N PHE A 824 -6.60 -12.36 -37.20
CA PHE A 824 -5.25 -12.85 -37.42
C PHE A 824 -5.32 -14.14 -38.25
N THR A 825 -4.54 -14.22 -39.33
CA THR A 825 -4.38 -15.42 -40.14
C THR A 825 -2.92 -15.85 -40.14
N LYS A 826 -2.65 -17.14 -39.93
CA LYS A 826 -1.31 -17.72 -40.11
C LYS A 826 -1.15 -18.20 -41.55
N SER A 827 -0.23 -17.60 -42.30
CA SER A 827 -0.10 -17.75 -43.76
C SER A 827 0.09 -19.19 -44.25
N VAL A 828 0.62 -20.08 -43.42
CA VAL A 828 0.95 -21.47 -43.79
C VAL A 828 -0.18 -22.46 -43.44
N THR A 829 -0.94 -22.19 -42.38
CA THR A 829 -1.92 -23.14 -41.83
C THR A 829 -3.37 -22.68 -41.99
N GLU A 830 -3.60 -21.46 -42.49
CA GLU A 830 -4.91 -20.79 -42.57
C GLU A 830 -5.67 -20.73 -41.25
N GLU A 831 -4.99 -20.98 -40.12
CA GLU A 831 -5.62 -20.85 -38.81
C GLU A 831 -6.01 -19.39 -38.57
N ILE A 832 -7.12 -19.20 -37.86
CA ILE A 832 -7.70 -17.89 -37.56
C ILE A 832 -7.73 -17.67 -36.05
N ILE A 833 -7.37 -16.46 -35.63
CA ILE A 833 -7.52 -15.94 -34.27
C ILE A 833 -8.26 -14.61 -34.34
N LYS A 834 -9.19 -14.37 -33.41
CA LYS A 834 -9.96 -13.12 -33.32
C LYS A 834 -9.50 -12.31 -32.11
N ALA A 835 -9.13 -11.05 -32.34
CA ALA A 835 -8.89 -10.11 -31.25
C ALA A 835 -9.86 -8.93 -31.31
N ALA A 836 -10.29 -8.44 -30.15
CA ALA A 836 -11.07 -7.20 -30.03
C ALA A 836 -10.14 -6.06 -29.62
N LEU A 837 -9.96 -5.06 -30.48
CA LEU A 837 -9.37 -3.77 -30.11
C LEU A 837 -10.46 -2.88 -29.51
N VAL A 838 -10.27 -2.42 -28.29
CA VAL A 838 -11.26 -1.66 -27.52
C VAL A 838 -10.63 -0.40 -26.97
N LYS A 839 -11.22 0.78 -27.20
CA LYS A 839 -10.81 2.01 -26.52
C LYS A 839 -11.61 2.25 -25.25
N ALA A 840 -10.99 2.94 -24.29
CA ALA A 840 -11.69 3.42 -23.10
C ALA A 840 -12.94 4.23 -23.48
N PRO A 841 -14.10 3.99 -22.82
CA PRO A 841 -15.31 4.75 -23.08
C PRO A 841 -15.15 6.21 -22.64
N ARG A 842 -15.79 7.13 -23.37
CA ARG A 842 -15.82 8.54 -23.01
C ARG A 842 -16.80 8.75 -21.86
N ILE A 843 -16.31 9.29 -20.75
CA ILE A 843 -17.08 9.52 -19.52
C ILE A 843 -17.65 10.95 -19.53
N SER A 844 -18.97 11.07 -19.39
CA SER A 844 -19.64 12.34 -19.18
C SER A 844 -19.67 12.69 -17.70
N LYS A 845 -18.90 13.72 -17.31
CA LYS A 845 -18.90 14.22 -15.92
C LYS A 845 -20.23 14.86 -15.51
N ASN A 846 -21.01 15.35 -16.49
CA ASN A 846 -22.28 16.04 -16.23
C ASN A 846 -23.44 15.07 -16.03
N ASP A 847 -23.36 13.86 -16.60
CA ASP A 847 -24.43 12.85 -16.54
C ASP A 847 -24.24 11.83 -15.40
N GLY A 848 -23.30 12.10 -14.48
CA GLY A 848 -23.03 11.26 -13.31
C GLY A 848 -22.35 9.93 -13.63
N GLU A 849 -21.66 9.81 -14.78
CA GLU A 849 -20.98 8.57 -15.17
C GLU A 849 -19.68 8.36 -14.40
N ASP A 850 -19.47 7.12 -13.96
CA ASP A 850 -18.22 6.70 -13.34
C ASP A 850 -17.31 6.04 -14.38
N LYS A 851 -16.00 6.21 -14.21
CA LYS A 851 -15.00 5.59 -15.08
C LYS A 851 -14.91 4.09 -14.77
N PRO A 852 -15.21 3.18 -15.71
CA PRO A 852 -15.07 1.75 -15.49
C PRO A 852 -13.60 1.34 -15.39
N GLY A 853 -13.35 0.34 -14.54
CA GLY A 853 -12.03 -0.29 -14.41
C GLY A 853 -11.74 -1.23 -15.58
N ILE A 854 -10.47 -1.63 -15.73
CA ILE A 854 -10.07 -2.49 -16.86
C ILE A 854 -10.81 -3.84 -16.84
N THR A 855 -11.03 -4.40 -15.66
CA THR A 855 -11.61 -5.74 -15.54
C THR A 855 -13.07 -5.75 -15.97
N GLN A 856 -13.83 -4.70 -15.67
CA GLN A 856 -15.21 -4.51 -16.15
C GLN A 856 -15.26 -4.38 -17.68
N ILE A 857 -14.29 -3.67 -18.26
CA ILE A 857 -14.21 -3.51 -19.73
C ILE A 857 -13.89 -4.85 -20.39
N ILE A 858 -12.88 -5.57 -19.90
CA ILE A 858 -12.52 -6.91 -20.40
C ILE A 858 -13.71 -7.86 -20.26
N GLU A 859 -14.38 -7.85 -19.11
CA GLU A 859 -15.56 -8.69 -18.84
C GLU A 859 -16.72 -8.36 -19.78
N ARG A 860 -17.07 -7.08 -19.97
CA ARG A 860 -18.14 -6.67 -20.90
C ARG A 860 -17.84 -7.10 -22.32
N VAL A 861 -16.60 -6.92 -22.78
CA VAL A 861 -16.16 -7.29 -24.12
C VAL A 861 -16.18 -8.81 -24.29
N ALA A 862 -15.69 -9.54 -23.29
CA ALA A 862 -15.72 -11.00 -23.24
C ALA A 862 -17.16 -11.54 -23.32
N ARG A 863 -18.07 -10.99 -22.52
CA ARG A 863 -19.49 -11.38 -22.47
C ARG A 863 -20.17 -11.19 -23.82
N ASN A 864 -19.96 -10.03 -24.45
CA ASN A 864 -20.69 -9.64 -25.65
C ASN A 864 -20.10 -10.24 -26.93
N TYR A 865 -18.79 -10.43 -26.98
CA TYR A 865 -18.10 -10.73 -28.24
C TYR A 865 -17.24 -12.01 -28.26
N LYS A 866 -16.89 -12.55 -27.08
CA LYS A 866 -16.09 -13.78 -26.92
C LYS A 866 -14.85 -13.87 -27.85
N PRO A 867 -13.96 -12.85 -27.88
CA PRO A 867 -12.76 -12.91 -28.71
C PRO A 867 -11.70 -13.85 -28.07
N ASP A 868 -10.74 -14.31 -28.87
CA ASP A 868 -9.58 -15.04 -28.35
C ASP A 868 -8.66 -14.11 -27.54
N TYR A 869 -8.49 -12.87 -28.01
CA TYR A 869 -7.67 -11.83 -27.38
C TYR A 869 -8.43 -10.50 -27.23
N ILE A 870 -8.11 -9.73 -26.18
CA ILE A 870 -8.65 -8.40 -25.95
C ILE A 870 -7.49 -7.41 -25.86
N PHE A 871 -7.50 -6.41 -26.74
CA PHE A 871 -6.53 -5.33 -26.77
C PHE A 871 -7.20 -4.05 -26.30
N PHE A 872 -6.93 -3.63 -25.07
CA PHE A 872 -7.58 -2.48 -24.45
C PHE A 872 -6.69 -1.23 -24.47
N LEU A 873 -7.10 -0.22 -25.22
CA LEU A 873 -6.42 1.06 -25.37
C LEU A 873 -6.96 2.10 -24.38
N GLN A 874 -6.07 2.62 -23.52
CA GLN A 874 -6.42 3.61 -22.51
C GLN A 874 -6.51 5.04 -23.09
N GLY A 875 -7.21 5.91 -22.36
CA GLY A 875 -7.32 7.33 -22.72
C GLY A 875 -5.96 8.01 -22.91
N GLY A 876 -5.87 8.87 -23.93
CA GLY A 876 -4.63 9.55 -24.33
C GLY A 876 -3.51 8.59 -24.77
N MET A 877 -3.84 7.34 -25.10
CA MET A 877 -2.92 6.26 -25.48
C MET A 877 -1.78 6.03 -24.46
N SER A 878 -2.04 6.37 -23.20
CA SER A 878 -1.09 6.23 -22.09
C SER A 878 -0.75 4.79 -21.71
N GLY A 879 -1.37 3.82 -22.39
CA GLY A 879 -1.15 2.40 -22.24
C GLY A 879 -2.13 1.62 -23.08
N MET A 880 -1.73 0.44 -23.53
CA MET A 880 -2.56 -0.53 -24.22
C MET A 880 -2.27 -1.91 -23.63
N VAL A 881 -3.30 -2.54 -23.06
CA VAL A 881 -3.19 -3.88 -22.46
C VAL A 881 -3.59 -4.91 -23.49
N LEU A 882 -2.66 -5.79 -23.85
CA LEU A 882 -2.88 -6.94 -24.71
C LEU A 882 -3.14 -8.15 -23.80
N TYR A 883 -4.32 -8.75 -23.89
CA TYR A 883 -4.76 -9.80 -22.98
C TYR A 883 -5.22 -11.03 -23.75
N ASN A 884 -4.65 -12.20 -23.41
CA ASN A 884 -5.13 -13.49 -23.89
C ASN A 884 -6.36 -13.90 -23.05
N PHE A 885 -7.52 -14.03 -23.70
CA PHE A 885 -8.78 -14.33 -23.02
C PHE A 885 -9.20 -15.81 -23.16
N LEU A 886 -9.15 -16.38 -24.38
CA LEU A 886 -9.64 -17.75 -24.66
C LEU A 886 -8.62 -18.64 -25.40
N ASP A 887 -7.42 -18.16 -25.68
CA ASP A 887 -6.44 -18.94 -26.43
C ASP A 887 -5.51 -19.74 -25.51
N ASP A 888 -5.95 -20.94 -25.12
CA ASP A 888 -5.18 -21.88 -24.28
C ASP A 888 -3.79 -22.23 -24.84
N ARG A 889 -3.58 -22.03 -26.15
CA ARG A 889 -2.32 -22.33 -26.85
C ARG A 889 -1.36 -21.15 -26.91
N GLU A 890 -1.78 -19.97 -26.42
CA GLU A 890 -0.93 -18.78 -26.35
C GLU A 890 -0.23 -18.45 -27.68
N ARG A 891 -0.99 -18.52 -28.80
CA ARG A 891 -0.43 -18.53 -30.16
C ARG A 891 0.12 -17.18 -30.62
N LEU A 892 -0.29 -16.07 -29.99
CA LEU A 892 0.23 -14.74 -30.31
C LEU A 892 1.36 -14.35 -29.35
N ASP A 893 2.46 -13.83 -29.90
CA ASP A 893 3.54 -13.23 -29.12
C ASP A 893 3.14 -11.81 -28.68
N LEU A 894 2.39 -11.72 -27.59
CA LEU A 894 1.94 -10.44 -27.04
C LEU A 894 3.11 -9.52 -26.65
N PRO A 895 4.22 -10.00 -26.04
CA PRO A 895 5.37 -9.15 -25.76
C PRO A 895 5.97 -8.48 -27.01
N ASP A 896 6.14 -9.22 -28.10
CA ASP A 896 6.64 -8.66 -29.36
C ASP A 896 5.68 -7.64 -29.97
N MET A 897 4.38 -7.95 -29.97
CA MET A 897 3.35 -7.01 -30.41
C MET A 897 3.37 -5.72 -29.59
N ALA A 898 3.57 -5.80 -28.28
CA ALA A 898 3.60 -4.64 -27.41
C ALA A 898 4.76 -3.69 -27.78
N ARG A 899 5.97 -4.22 -28.02
CA ARG A 899 7.13 -3.42 -28.45
C ARG A 899 6.90 -2.68 -29.76
N ARG A 900 6.26 -3.34 -30.73
CA ARG A 900 5.96 -2.74 -32.05
C ARG A 900 4.89 -1.66 -31.98
N ILE A 901 3.87 -1.88 -31.14
CA ILE A 901 2.78 -0.93 -30.94
C ILE A 901 3.28 0.31 -30.22
N GLY A 902 4.07 0.12 -29.15
CA GLY A 902 4.59 1.19 -28.32
C GLY A 902 6.08 1.46 -28.55
N TRP A 903 6.91 0.99 -27.64
CA TRP A 903 8.36 1.22 -27.61
C TRP A 903 9.12 -0.05 -27.17
N ASP A 904 10.42 -0.15 -27.46
CA ASP A 904 11.27 -1.32 -27.22
C ASP A 904 11.24 -1.89 -25.79
N GLU A 905 10.96 -1.05 -24.78
CA GLU A 905 10.88 -1.46 -23.37
C GLU A 905 9.53 -2.07 -22.98
N ASP A 906 8.51 -1.91 -23.82
CA ASP A 906 7.20 -2.49 -23.62
C ASP A 906 7.27 -4.03 -23.73
N GLY A 907 6.32 -4.73 -23.11
CA GLY A 907 6.37 -6.19 -23.08
C GLY A 907 5.44 -6.81 -22.06
N GLY A 908 5.76 -8.04 -21.67
CA GLY A 908 4.98 -8.81 -20.70
C GLY A 908 5.22 -10.30 -20.86
N SER A 909 4.15 -11.07 -20.82
CA SER A 909 4.11 -12.51 -21.06
C SER A 909 3.19 -12.83 -22.24
N SER A 910 3.19 -14.08 -22.67
CA SER A 910 2.24 -14.63 -23.66
C SER A 910 0.76 -14.46 -23.27
N ARG A 911 0.45 -14.27 -21.98
CA ARG A 911 -0.93 -14.09 -21.47
C ARG A 911 -1.34 -12.63 -21.33
N ILE A 912 -0.38 -11.76 -21.03
CA ILE A 912 -0.63 -10.32 -20.88
C ILE A 912 0.62 -9.52 -21.22
N ALA A 913 0.47 -8.49 -22.04
CA ALA A 913 1.52 -7.51 -22.32
C ALA A 913 0.97 -6.08 -22.31
N ILE A 914 1.84 -5.11 -22.05
CA ILE A 914 1.49 -3.69 -22.00
C ILE A 914 2.35 -2.96 -23.02
N ALA A 915 1.70 -2.22 -23.90
CA ALA A 915 2.33 -1.30 -24.84
C ALA A 915 2.05 0.15 -24.43
N THR A 916 2.90 1.07 -24.87
CA THR A 916 2.75 2.50 -24.65
C THR A 916 2.66 3.25 -25.98
N PRO A 917 1.53 3.15 -26.72
CA PRO A 917 1.42 3.67 -28.08
C PRO A 917 1.70 5.17 -28.20
N LYS A 918 1.44 5.96 -27.15
CA LYS A 918 1.74 7.40 -27.13
C LYS A 918 3.22 7.72 -27.45
N ARG A 919 4.14 6.81 -27.15
CA ARG A 919 5.59 6.96 -27.41
C ARG A 919 6.00 6.54 -28.83
N ASN A 920 5.10 5.89 -29.57
CA ASN A 920 5.38 5.49 -30.95
C ASN A 920 5.27 6.72 -31.89
N ARG A 921 6.43 7.20 -32.36
CA ARG A 921 6.53 8.38 -33.24
C ARG A 921 5.82 8.22 -34.58
N ARG A 922 5.53 6.98 -34.98
CA ARG A 922 4.79 6.67 -36.20
C ARG A 922 3.30 6.99 -36.07
N ILE A 923 2.83 7.29 -34.86
CA ILE A 923 1.48 7.79 -34.59
C ILE A 923 1.51 9.33 -34.55
N PRO A 924 0.76 10.01 -35.44
CA PRO A 924 0.66 11.47 -35.47
C PRO A 924 0.25 12.08 -34.12
N ARG A 925 0.81 13.25 -33.80
CA ARG A 925 0.64 13.91 -32.49
C ARG A 925 -0.83 14.20 -32.17
N ASP A 926 -1.61 14.64 -33.16
CA ASP A 926 -3.02 14.97 -33.01
C ASP A 926 -3.91 13.74 -32.75
N MET A 927 -3.54 12.59 -33.31
CA MET A 927 -4.22 11.30 -33.07
C MET A 927 -3.96 10.75 -31.67
N ARG A 928 -2.90 11.18 -30.97
CA ARG A 928 -2.54 10.64 -29.65
C ARG A 928 -3.52 10.98 -28.54
N TRP A 929 -4.38 11.97 -28.77
CA TRP A 929 -5.48 12.33 -27.89
C TRP A 929 -6.66 11.35 -27.94
N LEU A 930 -6.63 10.39 -28.88
CA LEU A 930 -7.62 9.32 -29.03
C LEU A 930 -9.06 9.88 -29.17
N ARG A 931 -9.25 10.82 -30.11
CA ARG A 931 -10.59 11.32 -30.45
C ARG A 931 -11.39 10.20 -31.13
N ASP A 932 -12.71 10.21 -30.96
CA ASP A 932 -13.57 9.14 -31.50
C ASP A 932 -13.43 9.00 -33.03
N ALA A 933 -13.28 10.12 -33.74
CA ALA A 933 -13.08 10.16 -35.19
C ALA A 933 -11.75 9.54 -35.65
N ASP A 934 -10.72 9.53 -34.80
CA ASP A 934 -9.39 9.04 -35.15
C ASP A 934 -9.26 7.52 -34.94
N PHE A 935 -10.18 6.90 -34.20
CA PHE A 935 -10.05 5.51 -33.77
C PHE A 935 -9.99 4.49 -34.92
N PRO A 936 -10.78 4.60 -36.02
CA PRO A 936 -10.66 3.69 -37.15
C PRO A 936 -9.30 3.76 -37.85
N GLU A 937 -8.77 4.98 -38.03
CA GLU A 937 -7.46 5.18 -38.66
C GLU A 937 -6.32 4.72 -37.75
N LEU A 938 -6.43 4.99 -36.44
CA LEU A 938 -5.49 4.48 -35.46
C LEU A 938 -5.46 2.95 -35.47
N SER A 939 -6.63 2.31 -35.52
CA SER A 939 -6.75 0.86 -35.60
C SER A 939 -6.03 0.26 -36.82
N ARG A 940 -6.08 0.92 -38.00
CA ARG A 940 -5.31 0.47 -39.17
C ARG A 940 -3.81 0.62 -38.98
N ARG A 941 -3.36 1.72 -38.36
CA ARG A 941 -1.93 1.95 -38.08
C ARG A 941 -1.37 0.93 -37.11
N LEU A 942 -2.07 0.68 -36.01
CA LEU A 942 -1.71 -0.35 -35.04
C LEU A 942 -1.61 -1.73 -35.72
N ALA A 943 -2.56 -2.05 -36.61
CA ALA A 943 -2.50 -3.29 -37.38
C ALA A 943 -1.30 -3.37 -38.33
N SER A 944 -0.92 -2.27 -38.98
CA SER A 944 0.30 -2.20 -39.80
C SER A 944 1.55 -2.52 -38.97
N PHE A 945 1.65 -1.97 -37.76
CA PHE A 945 2.82 -2.20 -36.89
C PHE A 945 2.96 -3.66 -36.49
N ILE A 946 1.83 -4.30 -36.18
CA ILE A 946 1.77 -5.73 -35.84
C ILE A 946 2.14 -6.60 -37.07
N ASN A 947 1.74 -6.20 -38.27
CA ASN A 947 1.96 -6.97 -39.50
C ASN A 947 3.40 -6.92 -40.05
N GLU A 948 4.27 -6.11 -39.47
CA GLU A 948 5.68 -5.99 -39.86
C GLU A 948 6.52 -7.21 -39.48
N THR A 949 5.97 -8.18 -38.74
CA THR A 949 6.68 -9.42 -38.39
C THR A 949 6.92 -10.29 -39.63
N PRO A 950 8.19 -10.60 -39.98
CA PRO A 950 8.49 -11.59 -41.01
C PRO A 950 8.12 -12.99 -40.50
N GLY A 951 7.22 -13.70 -41.21
CA GLY A 951 6.80 -15.06 -40.88
C GLY A 951 6.04 -15.17 -39.55
N GLY A 952 4.71 -15.19 -39.58
CA GLY A 952 3.89 -15.27 -38.36
C GLY A 952 2.40 -15.02 -38.59
N TRP A 953 1.67 -14.78 -37.51
CA TRP A 953 0.26 -14.37 -37.53
C TRP A 953 0.14 -12.93 -38.03
N LYS A 954 -0.71 -12.69 -39.03
CA LYS A 954 -0.96 -11.34 -39.60
C LYS A 954 -2.42 -10.96 -39.49
N ILE A 955 -2.69 -9.70 -39.17
CA ILE A 955 -4.02 -9.10 -39.24
C ILE A 955 -4.39 -8.96 -40.72
N THR A 956 -5.27 -9.83 -41.20
CA THR A 956 -5.74 -9.86 -42.60
C THR A 956 -7.06 -9.11 -42.79
N LYS A 957 -7.83 -8.94 -41.71
CA LYS A 957 -9.12 -8.25 -41.74
C LYS A 957 -9.32 -7.41 -40.47
N ILE A 958 -9.82 -6.20 -40.68
CA ILE A 958 -10.28 -5.28 -39.66
C ILE A 958 -11.78 -5.04 -39.90
N SER A 959 -12.64 -5.37 -38.94
CA SER A 959 -14.09 -5.25 -39.11
C SER A 959 -14.75 -4.56 -37.92
N PRO A 960 -15.86 -3.83 -38.14
CA PRO A 960 -16.69 -3.33 -37.04
C PRO A 960 -17.27 -4.51 -36.22
N PRO A 961 -17.80 -4.23 -35.01
CA PRO A 961 -18.51 -5.24 -34.25
C PRO A 961 -19.69 -5.82 -35.05
N PRO A 962 -20.06 -7.09 -34.82
CA PRO A 962 -21.30 -7.64 -35.35
C PRO A 962 -22.47 -6.75 -34.96
N ALA A 963 -23.42 -6.52 -35.88
CA ALA A 963 -24.62 -5.75 -35.56
C ALA A 963 -25.36 -6.40 -34.39
N ASP A 964 -25.80 -5.59 -33.43
CA ASP A 964 -26.56 -6.05 -32.28
C ASP A 964 -27.93 -6.56 -32.76
N ILE A 965 -28.13 -7.88 -32.80
CA ILE A 965 -29.41 -8.48 -33.23
C ILE A 965 -30.45 -8.42 -32.08
N SER A 966 -30.06 -7.93 -30.90
CA SER A 966 -30.90 -7.94 -29.69
C SER A 966 -32.10 -6.99 -29.72
N ASP A 967 -32.06 -5.89 -30.49
CA ASP A 967 -33.18 -4.93 -30.58
C ASP A 967 -34.31 -5.35 -31.54
N ARG A 968 -34.22 -6.51 -32.20
CA ARG A 968 -35.27 -7.00 -33.14
C ARG A 968 -36.17 -8.12 -32.60
N LEU A 969 -36.02 -8.53 -31.34
CA LEU A 969 -36.86 -9.59 -30.74
C LEU A 969 -37.81 -9.09 -29.63
N THR A 970 -37.92 -7.77 -29.42
CA THR A 970 -38.90 -7.17 -28.49
C THR A 970 -39.69 -6.00 -29.10
N SER A 971 -39.89 -5.99 -30.42
CA SER A 971 -40.92 -5.17 -31.06
C SER A 971 -42.18 -5.98 -31.35
#